data_AF-A0A7J6JPE4-F1
#
_entry.id   AF-A0A7J6JPE4-F1
#
_cell.length_a   1.000
_cell.length_b   1.000
_cell.length_c   1.000
_cell.angle_alpha   90.00
_cell.angle_beta   90.00
_cell.angle_gamma   90.00
#
_symmetry.space_group_name_H-M   'P 1'
#
loop_
_entity.id
_entity.type
_entity.pdbx_description
1 polymer ?
#
loop_
_entity_poly.entity_id
_entity_poly.type
_entity_poly.pdbx_seq_one_letter_code
_entity_poly.pdbx_strand_id
1 'polypeptide(L)'
;MAGQTGQQQPDRGFREAVLGRCFVQDAVERFGDGAPEIIRQHERDHIHQVATETIVQGVPTDQIFTGSEQDDPAAAAEQQPLEKHVPRMPYYRNNLTALSQRYNLYFAAYENRIFAYRPKSALRHALPREPNLILATKPDKVAIHVGGTLDPRFHHQTNHITTGFLGREEVLVAAYDDGSVIAWYVGSIADYVDSRTAAVPTPFFRDNVGRSAWGIVVHQQSRLIAVSSNRFEVTVFAFALSRLPEALWRRDRPYSHCEACVFKRKRNWRIVIPLGDGGHNIPNISIWDDEDGFAEKVVAIDINGTLWILDIWKPKTKAIQIQHRTHVTHHWNFRHQMGWGVAVLPYESFLPAYSSAELLGLEEGDIMNSKPPLAGRWVETQKSLANVRNHPSPLSAQAVPEPEPNEIFALAPMGFEVPPLDGGAWIDDELAGNPPGGNGPALTIDVDDSDDEEEEEEDSDSDGSAPLNMQPPAETLSSDSSDTDVSAPLHEDEIEDDSDSDGSAALPNFLEAQDWFMQLPVNYLPEQDPPLTHAYPIDAALGALEKNKDQPGWHTRIESEIEPFRDMVYLPHEGKAFSWPDSLTGRVRFHKRERVRNRNTVDQDPDVLDELASRSCIMRTYEYDIELRSINMDDGAAVVCRDPINFDPAQNMFMQHAERLNMIIHVPELSLVVVGSAIGRVVLLTPTRTAYPHGLRGEGFKVKNGFRIDWVLPTRADEEAGKRPNRSLYGIAVGPVQEAGAPGCLLRADGAAAPSPATRRYRLMLHYRDHRILSYDIGRDEKGEHLLVF
;
A
#
# COMPACT_ATOMS: atom_id res chain seq x y z
N MET A 1 10.37 -14.86 71.42
CA MET A 1 9.62 -13.71 70.88
C MET A 1 10.62 -12.83 70.15
N ALA A 2 10.94 -13.20 68.90
CA ALA A 2 10.32 -12.68 67.68
C ALA A 2 10.83 -11.27 67.36
N GLY A 3 12.00 -11.23 66.68
CA GLY A 3 12.44 -10.06 65.92
C GLY A 3 11.88 -10.16 64.51
N GLN A 4 11.22 -9.09 64.05
CA GLN A 4 10.86 -8.89 62.65
C GLN A 4 11.74 -7.77 62.10
N THR A 5 12.81 -8.18 61.43
CA THR A 5 13.54 -7.36 60.46
C THR A 5 12.68 -7.22 59.21
N GLY A 6 12.52 -5.99 58.74
CA GLY A 6 11.75 -5.68 57.53
C GLY A 6 12.32 -6.38 56.30
N GLN A 7 11.48 -7.15 55.63
CA GLN A 7 11.71 -7.50 54.24
C GLN A 7 11.18 -6.35 53.38
N GLN A 8 12.10 -5.49 52.94
CA GLN A 8 11.90 -4.71 51.73
C GLN A 8 11.51 -5.69 50.62
N GLN A 9 10.37 -5.45 49.97
CA GLN A 9 10.08 -6.10 48.69
C GLN A 9 11.27 -5.83 47.77
N PRO A 10 11.89 -6.86 47.17
CA PRO A 10 12.94 -6.61 46.20
C PRO A 10 12.29 -5.87 45.04
N ASP A 11 12.73 -4.62 44.86
CA ASP A 11 12.60 -3.86 43.63
C ASP A 11 13.04 -4.78 42.48
N ARG A 12 12.06 -5.36 41.77
CA ARG A 12 12.32 -6.17 40.59
C ARG A 12 12.59 -5.19 39.47
N GLY A 13 13.81 -4.67 39.47
CA GLY A 13 14.35 -3.83 38.42
C GLY A 13 14.00 -4.45 37.07
N PHE A 14 13.31 -3.64 36.26
CA PHE A 14 13.15 -3.81 34.84
C PHE A 14 14.47 -4.33 34.25
N ARG A 15 14.48 -5.59 33.76
CA ARG A 15 15.58 -6.05 32.93
C ARG A 15 15.44 -5.33 31.62
N GLU A 16 16.38 -4.42 31.37
CA GLU A 16 16.54 -3.68 30.14
C GLU A 16 16.28 -4.61 28.95
N ALA A 17 15.20 -4.36 28.21
CA ALA A 17 15.02 -4.95 26.90
C ALA A 17 16.29 -4.63 26.11
N VAL A 18 17.14 -5.64 25.93
CA VAL A 18 18.39 -5.53 25.18
C VAL A 18 17.97 -5.11 23.78
N LEU A 19 18.18 -3.83 23.48
CA LEU A 19 17.94 -3.27 22.17
C LEU A 19 18.69 -4.12 21.18
N GLY A 20 17.93 -4.63 20.25
CA GLY A 20 18.45 -5.30 19.12
C GLY A 20 19.40 -4.50 18.28
N ARG A 21 20.40 -5.16 17.71
CA ARG A 21 21.20 -4.51 16.67
C ARG A 21 20.42 -4.55 15.37
N CYS A 22 19.80 -3.43 15.00
CA CYS A 22 19.34 -3.21 13.63
C CYS A 22 20.46 -3.58 12.65
N PHE A 23 20.22 -4.63 11.86
CA PHE A 23 21.17 -5.12 10.86
C PHE A 23 20.88 -4.44 9.53
N VAL A 24 21.91 -3.79 8.98
CA VAL A 24 21.84 -3.12 7.69
C VAL A 24 22.55 -3.98 6.66
N GLN A 25 21.86 -4.28 5.57
CA GLN A 25 22.46 -4.80 4.35
C GLN A 25 22.36 -3.72 3.26
N ASP A 26 23.48 -3.23 2.77
CA ASP A 26 23.50 -2.17 1.75
C ASP A 26 23.50 -2.70 0.31
N ALA A 27 23.41 -1.78 -0.66
CA ALA A 27 23.41 -2.10 -2.09
C ALA A 27 24.70 -2.82 -2.56
N VAL A 28 25.85 -2.51 -1.95
CA VAL A 28 27.15 -3.08 -2.32
C VAL A 28 27.26 -4.52 -1.81
N GLU A 29 26.79 -4.78 -0.60
CA GLU A 29 26.64 -6.13 -0.07
C GLU A 29 25.67 -6.96 -0.93
N ARG A 30 24.59 -6.32 -1.41
CA ARG A 30 23.51 -6.92 -2.22
C ARG A 30 23.90 -7.22 -3.66
N PHE A 31 24.64 -6.35 -4.34
CA PHE A 31 24.90 -6.47 -5.78
C PHE A 31 26.37 -6.33 -6.18
N GLY A 32 27.25 -5.87 -5.29
CA GLY A 32 28.66 -5.66 -5.56
C GLY A 32 29.05 -4.20 -5.78
N ASP A 33 30.34 -3.98 -6.02
CA ASP A 33 30.91 -2.64 -6.19
C ASP A 33 30.35 -1.97 -7.46
N GLY A 34 29.98 -0.69 -7.37
CA GLY A 34 29.37 0.06 -8.47
C GLY A 34 27.83 0.08 -8.47
N ALA A 35 27.18 -0.74 -7.65
CA ALA A 35 25.72 -0.74 -7.53
C ALA A 35 25.11 0.63 -7.16
N PRO A 36 25.69 1.43 -6.26
CA PRO A 36 25.16 2.77 -5.94
C PRO A 36 25.07 3.70 -7.16
N GLU A 37 26.03 3.64 -8.08
CA GLU A 37 26.02 4.52 -9.26
C GLU A 37 24.92 4.11 -10.25
N ILE A 38 24.71 2.80 -10.42
CA ILE A 38 23.61 2.29 -11.24
C ILE A 38 22.25 2.66 -10.64
N ILE A 39 22.12 2.60 -9.31
CA ILE A 39 20.89 3.01 -8.62
C ILE A 39 20.62 4.50 -8.87
N ARG A 40 21.63 5.37 -8.74
CA ARG A 40 21.50 6.80 -9.07
C ARG A 40 21.13 7.02 -10.53
N GLN A 41 21.70 6.23 -11.45
CA GLN A 41 21.32 6.29 -12.85
C GLN A 41 19.85 5.92 -13.06
N HIS A 42 19.36 4.86 -12.43
CA HIS A 42 17.94 4.48 -12.49
C HIS A 42 17.01 5.55 -11.92
N GLU A 43 17.43 6.23 -10.85
CA GLU A 43 16.70 7.36 -10.28
C GLU A 43 16.66 8.55 -11.24
N ARG A 44 17.80 8.91 -11.85
CA ARG A 44 17.88 9.95 -12.89
C ARG A 44 17.00 9.63 -14.09
N ASP A 45 17.08 8.40 -14.60
CA ASP A 45 16.26 7.94 -15.73
C ASP A 45 14.77 8.11 -15.45
N HIS A 46 14.33 7.82 -14.22
CA HIS A 46 12.93 8.01 -13.83
C HIS A 46 12.55 9.49 -13.77
N ILE A 47 13.37 10.33 -13.14
CA ILE A 47 13.10 11.77 -12.98
C ILE A 47 13.01 12.45 -14.35
N HIS A 48 13.95 12.14 -15.25
CA HIS A 48 13.99 12.71 -16.60
C HIS A 48 13.03 12.00 -17.57
N GLN A 49 12.20 11.06 -17.09
CA GLN A 49 11.27 10.24 -17.88
C GLN A 49 11.92 9.61 -19.12
N VAL A 50 13.22 9.32 -19.04
CA VAL A 50 13.99 8.80 -20.18
C VAL A 50 13.39 7.47 -20.58
N ALA A 51 12.87 7.44 -21.81
CA ALA A 51 12.34 6.23 -22.42
C ALA A 51 13.51 5.25 -22.59
N THR A 52 13.71 4.39 -21.61
CA THR A 52 14.73 3.36 -21.71
C THR A 52 14.17 2.25 -22.59
N GLU A 53 14.90 1.94 -23.68
CA GLU A 53 14.49 1.03 -24.75
C GLU A 53 14.20 -0.41 -24.30
N THR A 54 14.48 -0.76 -23.04
CA THR A 54 14.49 -2.14 -22.55
C THR A 54 13.12 -2.75 -22.26
N ILE A 55 12.00 -2.02 -22.30
CA ILE A 55 10.71 -2.58 -21.85
C ILE A 55 9.48 -2.09 -22.62
N VAL A 56 9.50 -2.19 -23.95
CA VAL A 56 8.29 -1.89 -24.75
C VAL A 56 7.32 -3.08 -24.83
N GLN A 57 7.77 -4.35 -24.68
CA GLN A 57 6.87 -5.51 -24.63
C GLN A 57 7.45 -6.72 -23.88
N GLY A 58 7.53 -6.64 -22.55
CA GLY A 58 7.68 -7.81 -21.68
C GLY A 58 9.05 -8.49 -21.69
N VAL A 59 9.83 -8.21 -20.64
CA VAL A 59 11.16 -8.77 -20.30
C VAL A 59 12.24 -8.37 -21.31
N PRO A 60 13.30 -7.65 -20.90
CA PRO A 60 14.51 -7.55 -21.72
C PRO A 60 14.95 -8.96 -22.16
N THR A 61 15.29 -9.12 -23.43
CA THR A 61 15.62 -10.40 -24.09
C THR A 61 16.67 -11.25 -23.34
N ASP A 62 17.40 -10.64 -22.39
CA ASP A 62 18.55 -11.23 -21.71
C ASP A 62 18.33 -11.51 -20.22
N GLN A 63 17.11 -11.36 -19.68
CA GLN A 63 16.86 -11.71 -18.27
C GLN A 63 16.45 -13.18 -18.12
N ILE A 64 17.50 -13.98 -17.97
CA ILE A 64 17.63 -15.34 -17.45
C ILE A 64 16.36 -15.87 -16.78
N PHE A 65 15.74 -16.86 -17.42
CA PHE A 65 14.98 -17.90 -16.74
C PHE A 65 15.98 -18.75 -15.96
N THR A 66 15.79 -18.93 -14.66
CA THR A 66 16.50 -20.02 -13.97
C THR A 66 15.93 -21.32 -14.51
N GLY A 67 16.69 -21.97 -15.41
CA GLY A 67 16.29 -23.20 -16.10
C GLY A 67 16.90 -23.44 -17.48
N SER A 68 17.63 -22.50 -18.10
CA SER A 68 18.37 -22.81 -19.33
C SER A 68 19.80 -23.23 -19.00
N GLU A 69 20.12 -24.50 -19.27
CA GLU A 69 21.47 -25.02 -19.47
C GLU A 69 22.27 -24.03 -20.35
N GLN A 70 23.24 -23.34 -19.76
CA GLN A 70 24.37 -22.82 -20.53
C GLN A 70 25.53 -23.79 -20.30
N ASP A 71 25.73 -24.65 -21.29
CA ASP A 71 26.76 -25.70 -21.38
C ASP A 71 28.19 -25.17 -21.51
N ASP A 72 28.51 -23.95 -21.05
CA ASP A 72 29.89 -23.48 -21.05
C ASP A 72 30.20 -22.50 -19.90
N PRO A 73 30.77 -22.97 -18.78
CA PRO A 73 31.20 -22.10 -17.68
C PRO A 73 32.36 -21.15 -18.07
N ALA A 74 33.01 -21.35 -19.22
CA ALA A 74 34.04 -20.42 -19.71
C ALA A 74 33.45 -19.22 -20.50
N ALA A 75 32.25 -19.37 -21.07
CA ALA A 75 31.57 -18.29 -21.80
C ALA A 75 30.75 -17.36 -20.88
N ALA A 76 30.31 -17.84 -19.71
CA ALA A 76 29.60 -17.05 -18.70
C ALA A 76 30.51 -16.07 -17.92
N ALA A 77 31.83 -16.10 -18.17
CA ALA A 77 32.81 -15.24 -17.53
C ALA A 77 32.99 -13.87 -18.24
N GLU A 78 32.37 -13.64 -19.40
CA GLU A 78 32.12 -12.29 -19.87
C GLU A 78 31.04 -11.67 -18.97
N GLN A 79 31.51 -10.96 -17.95
CA GLN A 79 30.73 -10.23 -16.95
C GLN A 79 29.54 -9.54 -17.62
N GLN A 80 28.34 -10.10 -17.46
CA GLN A 80 27.13 -9.36 -17.80
C GLN A 80 27.18 -8.02 -17.04
N PRO A 81 26.89 -6.88 -17.69
CA PRO A 81 27.00 -5.57 -17.06
C PRO A 81 26.28 -5.58 -15.70
N LEU A 82 26.90 -5.01 -14.67
CA LEU A 82 26.32 -4.91 -13.32
C LEU A 82 24.90 -4.30 -13.35
N GLU A 83 24.64 -3.44 -14.35
CA GLU A 83 23.33 -2.86 -14.69
C GLU A 83 22.22 -3.90 -14.86
N LYS A 84 22.53 -5.09 -15.39
CA LYS A 84 21.55 -6.18 -15.56
C LYS A 84 21.18 -6.88 -14.25
N HIS A 85 22.05 -6.78 -13.23
CA HIS A 85 21.89 -7.45 -11.93
C HIS A 85 21.17 -6.57 -10.89
N VAL A 86 21.30 -5.24 -10.97
CA VAL A 86 20.62 -4.29 -10.07
C VAL A 86 19.21 -4.01 -10.62
N PRO A 87 18.12 -4.50 -9.98
CA PRO A 87 16.79 -4.32 -10.53
C PRO A 87 16.27 -2.89 -10.35
N ARG A 88 15.46 -2.43 -11.31
CA ARG A 88 14.71 -1.17 -11.21
C ARG A 88 13.56 -1.31 -10.22
N MET A 89 13.28 -0.22 -9.51
CA MET A 89 12.26 -0.18 -8.47
C MET A 89 11.14 0.77 -8.86
N PRO A 90 9.94 0.26 -9.23
CA PRO A 90 8.81 1.10 -9.57
C PRO A 90 8.41 2.07 -8.46
N TYR A 91 7.96 3.26 -8.87
CA TYR A 91 7.44 4.30 -8.01
C TYR A 91 5.92 4.12 -7.80
N TYR A 92 5.34 4.76 -6.79
CA TYR A 92 3.89 4.83 -6.55
C TYR A 92 3.16 3.48 -6.35
N ARG A 93 3.84 2.47 -5.79
CA ARG A 93 3.24 1.16 -5.52
C ARG A 93 2.75 1.02 -4.08
N ASN A 94 2.10 -0.08 -3.75
CA ASN A 94 1.72 -0.42 -2.38
C ASN A 94 2.87 -1.15 -1.65
N ASN A 95 2.67 -2.34 -1.08
CA ASN A 95 3.75 -3.13 -0.49
C ASN A 95 4.37 -4.08 -1.52
N LEU A 96 5.67 -3.96 -1.82
CA LEU A 96 6.33 -4.77 -2.86
C LEU A 96 7.22 -5.89 -2.30
N THR A 97 7.10 -6.17 -1.01
CA THR A 97 7.89 -7.19 -0.34
C THR A 97 7.02 -8.07 0.54
N ALA A 98 7.35 -9.36 0.65
CA ALA A 98 6.63 -10.30 1.50
C ALA A 98 7.56 -11.36 2.08
N LEU A 99 7.22 -11.87 3.26
CA LEU A 99 7.89 -13.00 3.90
C LEU A 99 6.91 -14.15 4.04
N SER A 100 7.34 -15.34 3.67
CA SER A 100 6.54 -16.54 3.89
C SER A 100 6.41 -16.84 5.39
N GLN A 101 5.23 -17.34 5.77
CA GLN A 101 4.87 -17.73 7.12
C GLN A 101 5.16 -19.21 7.41
N ARG A 102 5.42 -20.03 6.38
CA ARG A 102 5.76 -21.46 6.51
C ARG A 102 7.19 -21.77 6.08
N TYR A 103 7.72 -21.04 5.11
CA TYR A 103 9.02 -21.26 4.50
C TYR A 103 9.95 -20.06 4.74
N ASN A 104 11.25 -20.31 4.90
CA ASN A 104 12.28 -19.30 5.02
C ASN A 104 12.55 -18.63 3.66
N LEU A 105 11.54 -17.96 3.12
CA LEU A 105 11.56 -17.29 1.83
C LEU A 105 11.16 -15.82 2.00
N TYR A 106 11.91 -14.96 1.32
CA TYR A 106 11.66 -13.53 1.17
C TYR A 106 11.42 -13.21 -0.29
N PHE A 107 10.37 -12.44 -0.57
CA PHE A 107 9.98 -12.03 -1.91
C PHE A 107 10.11 -10.52 -2.05
N ALA A 108 10.73 -10.08 -3.15
CA ALA A 108 10.72 -8.69 -3.58
C ALA A 108 10.27 -8.62 -5.04
N ALA A 109 9.18 -7.91 -5.30
CA ALA A 109 8.75 -7.61 -6.65
C ALA A 109 9.54 -6.44 -7.20
N TYR A 110 10.01 -6.53 -8.43
CA TYR A 110 10.68 -5.47 -9.19
C TYR A 110 10.06 -5.44 -10.57
N GLU A 111 9.31 -4.38 -10.88
CA GLU A 111 8.57 -4.25 -12.14
C GLU A 111 7.68 -5.49 -12.39
N ASN A 112 7.96 -6.28 -13.42
CA ASN A 112 7.23 -7.50 -13.79
C ASN A 112 7.87 -8.81 -13.27
N ARG A 113 8.83 -8.71 -12.35
CA ARG A 113 9.60 -9.85 -11.83
C ARG A 113 9.45 -9.94 -10.32
N ILE A 114 9.39 -11.15 -9.79
CA ILE A 114 9.41 -11.39 -8.34
C ILE A 114 10.64 -12.22 -8.01
N PHE A 115 11.53 -11.63 -7.23
CA PHE A 115 12.77 -12.27 -6.80
C PHE A 115 12.48 -13.00 -5.49
N ALA A 116 12.70 -14.30 -5.49
CA ALA A 116 12.61 -15.15 -4.31
C ALA A 116 14.00 -15.41 -3.75
N TYR A 117 14.19 -15.05 -2.49
CA TYR A 117 15.42 -15.23 -1.75
C TYR A 117 15.18 -16.18 -0.58
N ARG A 118 16.20 -16.96 -0.24
CA ARG A 118 16.30 -17.66 1.03
C ARG A 118 17.25 -16.86 1.93
N PRO A 119 16.74 -16.12 2.93
CA PRO A 119 17.58 -15.37 3.85
C PRO A 119 18.62 -16.27 4.53
N LYS A 120 19.86 -15.77 4.62
CA LYS A 120 20.99 -16.41 5.28
C LYS A 120 21.20 -15.78 6.66
N SER A 121 21.72 -16.58 7.60
CA SER A 121 21.93 -16.19 9.00
C SER A 121 20.62 -15.87 9.74
N ALA A 122 20.29 -16.67 10.76
CA ALA A 122 19.09 -16.46 11.56
C ALA A 122 19.08 -15.15 12.37
N LEU A 123 20.25 -14.49 12.53
CA LEU A 123 20.37 -13.22 13.25
C LEU A 123 20.38 -12.00 12.34
N ARG A 124 20.93 -12.14 11.12
CA ARG A 124 21.11 -11.01 10.19
C ARG A 124 20.02 -10.97 9.12
N HIS A 125 19.41 -12.11 8.82
CA HIS A 125 18.45 -12.28 7.71
C HIS A 125 18.98 -11.75 6.37
N ALA A 126 20.30 -11.80 6.18
CA ALA A 126 20.97 -11.24 5.02
C ALA A 126 20.54 -11.98 3.75
N LEU A 127 20.15 -11.23 2.72
CA LEU A 127 19.79 -11.81 1.44
C LEU A 127 21.06 -12.15 0.66
N PRO A 128 21.11 -13.30 -0.05
CA PRO A 128 22.20 -13.56 -0.98
C PRO A 128 22.21 -12.54 -2.12
N ARG A 129 23.38 -12.35 -2.74
CA ARG A 129 23.53 -11.46 -3.90
C ARG A 129 22.61 -11.90 -5.05
N GLU A 130 22.75 -13.16 -5.43
CA GLU A 130 21.91 -13.80 -6.42
C GLU A 130 20.60 -14.30 -5.79
N PRO A 131 19.44 -14.00 -6.40
CA PRO A 131 18.17 -14.60 -5.99
C PRO A 131 18.18 -16.11 -6.20
N ASN A 132 17.43 -16.83 -5.37
CA ASN A 132 17.30 -18.28 -5.51
C ASN A 132 16.40 -18.66 -6.70
N LEU A 133 15.43 -17.81 -7.02
CA LEU A 133 14.50 -17.94 -8.16
C LEU A 133 14.00 -16.55 -8.55
N ILE A 134 13.84 -16.31 -9.86
CA ILE A 134 13.14 -15.13 -10.38
C ILE A 134 11.88 -15.60 -11.10
N LEU A 135 10.73 -15.16 -10.63
CA LEU A 135 9.44 -15.36 -11.27
C LEU A 135 9.16 -14.16 -12.18
N ALA A 136 9.45 -14.29 -13.47
CA ALA A 136 9.16 -13.25 -14.46
C ALA A 136 7.76 -13.47 -15.05
N THR A 137 6.95 -12.42 -15.11
CA THR A 137 5.61 -12.46 -15.71
C THR A 137 5.52 -11.57 -16.95
N LYS A 138 4.64 -11.97 -17.87
CA LYS A 138 4.28 -11.21 -19.06
C LYS A 138 2.79 -10.88 -19.03
N PRO A 139 2.36 -9.75 -19.63
CA PRO A 139 0.95 -9.47 -19.79
C PRO A 139 0.31 -10.53 -20.67
N ASP A 140 -0.90 -10.98 -20.32
CA ASP A 140 -1.67 -11.85 -21.19
C ASP A 140 -2.50 -11.01 -22.19
N LYS A 141 -3.22 -11.69 -23.08
CA LYS A 141 -4.02 -11.01 -24.10
C LYS A 141 -5.06 -10.08 -23.49
N VAL A 142 -5.65 -10.39 -22.33
CA VAL A 142 -6.63 -9.49 -21.69
C VAL A 142 -5.91 -8.27 -21.14
N ALA A 143 -4.81 -8.47 -20.42
CA ALA A 143 -4.00 -7.41 -19.82
C ALA A 143 -3.49 -6.39 -20.84
N ILE A 144 -3.06 -6.83 -22.03
CA ILE A 144 -2.67 -5.94 -23.14
C ILE A 144 -3.81 -5.02 -23.56
N HIS A 145 -5.05 -5.51 -23.57
CA HIS A 145 -6.21 -4.68 -23.95
C HIS A 145 -6.66 -3.77 -22.81
N VAL A 146 -6.46 -4.18 -21.56
CA VAL A 146 -6.80 -3.37 -20.38
C VAL A 146 -5.82 -2.20 -20.24
N GLY A 147 -4.51 -2.46 -20.38
CA GLY A 147 -3.46 -1.44 -20.24
C GLY A 147 -3.29 -0.92 -18.82
N GLY A 148 -2.28 -0.06 -18.61
CA GLY A 148 -1.92 0.49 -17.31
C GLY A 148 -2.57 1.81 -16.97
N THR A 149 -2.55 2.18 -15.69
CA THR A 149 -2.98 3.51 -15.24
C THR A 149 -1.79 4.36 -14.79
N LEU A 150 -0.77 3.76 -14.21
CA LEU A 150 0.43 4.46 -13.73
C LEU A 150 1.52 4.56 -14.79
N ASP A 151 1.75 3.48 -15.55
CA ASP A 151 2.70 3.50 -16.66
C ASP A 151 2.02 2.97 -17.92
N PRO A 152 1.55 3.87 -18.82
CA PRO A 152 0.89 3.45 -20.05
C PRO A 152 1.79 2.66 -21.01
N ARG A 153 3.11 2.84 -20.93
CA ARG A 153 4.08 2.22 -21.84
C ARG A 153 4.51 0.86 -21.32
N PHE A 154 4.80 0.76 -20.02
CA PHE A 154 5.16 -0.47 -19.35
C PHE A 154 4.18 -0.80 -18.23
N HIS A 155 2.96 -1.16 -18.60
CA HIS A 155 1.86 -1.36 -17.64
C HIS A 155 1.89 -2.69 -16.89
N HIS A 156 2.66 -3.69 -17.33
CA HIS A 156 2.74 -4.98 -16.65
C HIS A 156 3.67 -4.93 -15.43
N GLN A 157 3.52 -3.92 -14.59
CA GLN A 157 4.34 -3.73 -13.38
C GLN A 157 3.53 -4.05 -12.12
N THR A 158 4.20 -4.66 -11.15
CA THR A 158 3.60 -5.07 -9.89
C THR A 158 3.29 -3.84 -9.03
N ASN A 159 2.07 -3.78 -8.51
CA ASN A 159 1.60 -2.78 -7.57
C ASN A 159 1.62 -3.26 -6.12
N HIS A 160 1.42 -4.56 -5.88
CA HIS A 160 1.36 -5.14 -4.54
C HIS A 160 1.65 -6.63 -4.61
N ILE A 161 2.44 -7.14 -3.66
CA ILE A 161 2.54 -8.58 -3.39
C ILE A 161 2.20 -8.89 -1.94
N THR A 162 1.61 -10.06 -1.71
CA THR A 162 1.39 -10.57 -0.35
C THR A 162 1.44 -12.09 -0.32
N THR A 163 1.71 -12.64 0.85
CA THR A 163 1.63 -14.07 1.15
C THR A 163 0.46 -14.33 2.08
N GLY A 164 -0.22 -15.45 1.91
CA GLY A 164 -1.28 -15.87 2.83
C GLY A 164 -1.68 -17.31 2.59
N PHE A 165 -2.49 -17.87 3.50
CA PHE A 165 -2.96 -19.24 3.34
C PHE A 165 -4.27 -19.26 2.56
N LEU A 166 -4.35 -20.13 1.55
CA LEU A 166 -5.56 -20.48 0.83
C LEU A 166 -5.98 -21.90 1.23
N GLY A 167 -6.73 -22.02 2.32
CA GLY A 167 -6.98 -23.29 3.00
C GLY A 167 -5.73 -23.77 3.75
N ARG A 168 -5.08 -24.82 3.27
CA ARG A 168 -3.86 -25.38 3.89
C ARG A 168 -2.56 -24.99 3.16
N GLU A 169 -2.70 -24.46 1.95
CA GLU A 169 -1.56 -24.10 1.12
C GLU A 169 -1.23 -22.63 1.30
N GLU A 170 0.03 -22.31 1.49
CA GLU A 170 0.50 -20.94 1.45
C GLU A 170 0.68 -20.50 -0.01
N VAL A 171 0.18 -19.31 -0.34
CA VAL A 171 0.23 -18.74 -1.69
C VAL A 171 0.91 -17.37 -1.66
N LEU A 172 1.64 -17.07 -2.74
CA LEU A 172 2.12 -15.73 -3.07
C LEU A 172 1.19 -15.16 -4.13
N VAL A 173 0.64 -13.96 -3.90
CA VAL A 173 -0.27 -13.28 -4.83
C VAL A 173 0.32 -11.93 -5.22
N ALA A 174 0.26 -11.60 -6.51
CA ALA A 174 0.73 -10.34 -7.07
C ALA A 174 -0.38 -9.65 -7.87
N ALA A 175 -0.53 -8.34 -7.66
CA ALA A 175 -1.43 -7.46 -8.40
C ALA A 175 -0.62 -6.49 -9.27
N TYR A 176 -1.09 -6.22 -10.49
CA TYR A 176 -0.37 -5.45 -11.52
C TYR A 176 -1.16 -4.22 -11.99
N ASP A 177 -0.44 -3.23 -12.53
CA ASP A 177 -1.03 -1.97 -13.03
C ASP A 177 -1.93 -2.17 -14.26
N ASP A 178 -1.77 -3.26 -15.01
CA ASP A 178 -2.67 -3.66 -16.10
C ASP A 178 -3.89 -4.48 -15.64
N GLY A 179 -4.11 -4.54 -14.33
CA GLY A 179 -5.21 -5.28 -13.72
C GLY A 179 -4.95 -6.78 -13.60
N SER A 180 -3.79 -7.30 -13.99
CA SER A 180 -3.46 -8.72 -13.80
C SER A 180 -3.36 -9.07 -12.30
N VAL A 181 -3.79 -10.29 -11.97
CA VAL A 181 -3.65 -10.91 -10.64
C VAL A 181 -3.09 -12.31 -10.88
N ILE A 182 -1.96 -12.62 -10.26
CA ILE A 182 -1.25 -13.90 -10.46
C ILE A 182 -0.91 -14.49 -9.11
N ALA A 183 -1.12 -15.80 -8.93
CA ALA A 183 -0.78 -16.49 -7.70
C ALA A 183 -0.04 -17.82 -7.91
N TRP A 184 0.91 -18.09 -7.00
CA TRP A 184 1.74 -19.29 -6.97
C TRP A 184 1.62 -19.98 -5.61
N TYR A 185 1.80 -21.30 -5.59
CA TYR A 185 2.01 -22.02 -4.34
C TYR A 185 3.43 -21.76 -3.84
N VAL A 186 3.55 -21.29 -2.60
CA VAL A 186 4.86 -21.05 -1.97
C VAL A 186 5.60 -22.38 -1.75
N GLY A 187 4.87 -23.47 -1.48
CA GLY A 187 5.46 -24.81 -1.38
C GLY A 187 6.21 -25.23 -2.64
N SER A 188 5.63 -25.03 -3.82
CA SER A 188 6.31 -25.33 -5.09
C SER A 188 7.55 -24.47 -5.30
N ILE A 189 7.53 -23.21 -4.87
CA ILE A 189 8.70 -22.33 -4.89
C ILE A 189 9.78 -22.86 -3.94
N ALA A 190 9.42 -23.25 -2.73
CA ALA A 190 10.35 -23.81 -1.75
C ALA A 190 11.00 -25.11 -2.24
N ASP A 191 10.22 -26.03 -2.81
CA ASP A 191 10.72 -27.28 -3.38
C ASP A 191 11.74 -27.05 -4.50
N TYR A 192 11.48 -26.05 -5.35
CA TYR A 192 12.42 -25.62 -6.38
C TYR A 192 13.70 -25.01 -5.80
N VAL A 193 13.57 -24.12 -4.80
CA VAL A 193 14.70 -23.47 -4.14
C VAL A 193 15.60 -24.48 -3.41
N ASP A 194 15.03 -25.52 -2.81
CA ASP A 194 15.78 -26.56 -2.10
C ASP A 194 16.47 -27.56 -3.04
N SER A 195 15.78 -28.04 -4.08
CA SER A 195 16.29 -29.14 -4.94
C SER A 195 16.99 -28.67 -6.21
N ARG A 196 16.59 -27.53 -6.80
CA ARG A 196 16.94 -27.06 -8.15
C ARG A 196 16.67 -28.03 -9.31
N THR A 197 16.28 -29.27 -9.04
CA THR A 197 15.86 -30.27 -10.03
C THR A 197 14.33 -30.39 -10.14
N ALA A 198 13.59 -29.81 -9.20
CA ALA A 198 12.13 -29.75 -9.29
C ALA A 198 11.69 -28.88 -10.50
N ALA A 199 10.46 -29.09 -10.95
CA ALA A 199 9.88 -28.28 -12.02
C ALA A 199 9.83 -26.79 -11.63
N VAL A 200 10.11 -25.90 -12.58
CA VAL A 200 10.00 -24.46 -12.38
C VAL A 200 8.56 -24.13 -11.96
N PRO A 201 8.34 -23.40 -10.85
CA PRO A 201 7.01 -23.11 -10.34
C PRO A 201 6.17 -22.31 -11.34
N THR A 202 5.01 -22.85 -11.70
CA THR A 202 4.01 -22.15 -12.53
C THR A 202 2.89 -21.58 -11.68
N PRO A 203 2.28 -20.44 -12.06
CA PRO A 203 1.13 -19.92 -11.33
C PRO A 203 -0.05 -20.89 -11.42
N PHE A 204 -0.73 -21.13 -10.31
CA PHE A 204 -1.96 -21.95 -10.29
C PHE A 204 -3.20 -21.11 -10.60
N PHE A 205 -3.10 -19.79 -10.42
CA PHE A 205 -4.18 -18.85 -10.65
C PHE A 205 -3.64 -17.63 -11.39
N ARG A 206 -4.37 -17.22 -12.43
CA ARG A 206 -4.12 -16.02 -13.20
C ARG A 206 -5.45 -15.47 -13.70
N ASP A 207 -5.72 -14.21 -13.38
CA ASP A 207 -6.90 -13.51 -13.86
C ASP A 207 -6.67 -12.00 -13.98
N ASN A 208 -7.65 -11.23 -14.43
CA ASN A 208 -7.60 -9.79 -14.55
C ASN A 208 -8.82 -9.13 -13.84
N VAL A 209 -8.67 -7.95 -13.26
CA VAL A 209 -9.76 -7.19 -12.59
C VAL A 209 -10.24 -5.96 -13.38
N GLY A 210 -9.77 -5.81 -14.62
CA GLY A 210 -10.28 -4.91 -15.64
C GLY A 210 -9.77 -3.47 -15.59
N ARG A 211 -9.02 -3.11 -14.54
CA ARG A 211 -8.17 -1.91 -14.45
C ARG A 211 -7.16 -2.13 -13.33
N SER A 212 -6.05 -1.40 -13.33
CA SER A 212 -4.99 -1.38 -12.30
C SER A 212 -5.43 -1.93 -10.94
N ALA A 213 -4.77 -3.03 -10.53
CA ALA A 213 -5.08 -3.81 -9.34
C ALA A 213 -4.19 -3.38 -8.16
N TRP A 214 -4.74 -3.32 -6.94
CA TRP A 214 -4.07 -2.68 -5.79
C TRP A 214 -4.13 -3.48 -4.49
N GLY A 215 -5.23 -3.40 -3.75
CA GLY A 215 -5.41 -4.11 -2.49
C GLY A 215 -5.57 -5.61 -2.73
N ILE A 216 -4.90 -6.44 -1.93
CA ILE A 216 -4.96 -7.90 -2.01
C ILE A 216 -5.24 -8.45 -0.62
N VAL A 217 -6.20 -9.37 -0.50
CA VAL A 217 -6.39 -10.20 0.70
C VAL A 217 -6.56 -11.65 0.29
N VAL A 218 -5.83 -12.54 0.97
CA VAL A 218 -6.02 -13.99 0.87
C VAL A 218 -6.71 -14.46 2.14
N HIS A 219 -7.89 -15.05 2.00
CA HIS A 219 -8.67 -15.52 3.14
C HIS A 219 -8.61 -17.05 3.24
N GLN A 220 -8.09 -17.54 4.37
CA GLN A 220 -7.77 -18.94 4.58
C GLN A 220 -8.99 -19.86 4.61
N GLN A 221 -9.89 -19.62 5.55
CA GLN A 221 -10.98 -20.54 5.88
C GLN A 221 -12.02 -20.61 4.75
N SER A 222 -12.43 -19.45 4.23
CA SER A 222 -13.30 -19.35 3.04
C SER A 222 -12.58 -19.63 1.73
N ARG A 223 -11.25 -19.82 1.68
CA ARG A 223 -10.49 -20.04 0.43
C ARG A 223 -10.82 -18.98 -0.64
N LEU A 224 -10.59 -17.71 -0.33
CA LEU A 224 -10.87 -16.58 -1.23
C LEU A 224 -9.60 -15.80 -1.53
N ILE A 225 -9.53 -15.20 -2.71
CA ILE A 225 -8.60 -14.10 -3.01
C ILE A 225 -9.46 -12.88 -3.36
N ALA A 226 -9.37 -11.81 -2.58
CA ALA A 226 -10.03 -10.54 -2.87
C ALA A 226 -9.01 -9.54 -3.41
N VAL A 227 -9.39 -8.81 -4.46
CA VAL A 227 -8.54 -7.78 -5.09
C VAL A 227 -9.36 -6.54 -5.41
N SER A 228 -8.87 -5.38 -5.00
CA SER A 228 -9.46 -4.09 -5.39
C SER A 228 -8.83 -3.54 -6.66
N SER A 229 -9.59 -2.68 -7.36
CA SER A 229 -9.13 -2.09 -8.61
C SER A 229 -9.56 -0.63 -8.77
N ASN A 230 -8.89 0.06 -9.70
CA ASN A 230 -9.27 1.40 -10.14
C ASN A 230 -10.60 1.44 -10.92
N ARG A 231 -11.36 0.34 -10.96
CA ARG A 231 -12.77 0.35 -11.39
C ARG A 231 -13.74 0.79 -10.27
N PHE A 232 -13.23 1.07 -9.07
CA PHE A 232 -14.02 1.38 -7.86
C PHE A 232 -14.88 0.18 -7.42
N GLU A 233 -14.30 -1.01 -7.56
CA GLU A 233 -14.93 -2.26 -7.18
C GLU A 233 -13.89 -3.23 -6.62
N VAL A 234 -14.36 -4.11 -5.74
CA VAL A 234 -13.59 -5.25 -5.23
C VAL A 234 -14.07 -6.50 -5.95
N THR A 235 -13.13 -7.26 -6.50
CA THR A 235 -13.38 -8.58 -7.07
C THR A 235 -12.93 -9.65 -6.09
N VAL A 236 -13.85 -10.53 -5.66
CA VAL A 236 -13.55 -11.69 -4.82
C VAL A 236 -13.58 -12.95 -5.69
N PHE A 237 -12.43 -13.60 -5.82
CA PHE A 237 -12.27 -14.90 -6.45
C PHE A 237 -12.55 -15.99 -5.41
N ALA A 238 -13.70 -16.64 -5.53
CA ALA A 238 -14.12 -17.74 -4.68
C ALA A 238 -13.94 -19.08 -5.41
N PHE A 239 -12.94 -19.85 -4.99
CA PHE A 239 -12.62 -21.13 -5.63
C PHE A 239 -13.65 -22.21 -5.34
N ALA A 240 -13.84 -23.11 -6.31
CA ALA A 240 -14.70 -24.27 -6.17
C ALA A 240 -14.27 -25.16 -4.99
N LEU A 241 -15.26 -25.74 -4.33
CA LEU A 241 -15.10 -26.67 -3.22
C LEU A 241 -15.56 -28.07 -3.63
N SER A 242 -14.71 -29.07 -3.42
CA SER A 242 -15.09 -30.48 -3.57
C SER A 242 -16.12 -30.91 -2.51
N ARG A 243 -16.05 -30.30 -1.32
CA ARG A 243 -17.01 -30.47 -0.23
C ARG A 243 -17.16 -29.14 0.50
N LEU A 244 -18.42 -28.69 0.66
CA LEU A 244 -18.71 -27.54 1.50
C LEU A 244 -18.38 -27.91 2.97
N PRO A 245 -17.71 -27.03 3.74
CA PRO A 245 -17.47 -27.22 5.18
C PRO A 245 -18.75 -27.51 5.94
N GLU A 246 -18.67 -28.31 7.01
CA GLU A 246 -19.84 -28.70 7.81
C GLU A 246 -20.55 -27.49 8.44
N ALA A 247 -19.80 -26.50 8.90
CA ALA A 247 -20.34 -25.24 9.41
C ALA A 247 -21.22 -24.53 8.37
N LEU A 248 -20.71 -24.36 7.14
CA LEU A 248 -21.48 -23.77 6.03
C LEU A 248 -22.66 -24.66 5.58
N TRP A 249 -22.58 -25.98 5.72
CA TRP A 249 -23.70 -26.88 5.43
C TRP A 249 -24.89 -26.71 6.38
N ARG A 250 -24.62 -26.35 7.63
CA ARG A 250 -25.65 -26.20 8.68
C ARG A 250 -26.38 -24.86 8.60
N ARG A 251 -25.85 -23.89 7.88
CA ARG A 251 -26.48 -22.58 7.71
C ARG A 251 -27.79 -22.69 6.94
N ASP A 252 -28.73 -21.82 7.30
CA ASP A 252 -29.97 -21.67 6.57
C ASP A 252 -29.68 -21.36 5.10
N ARG A 253 -30.40 -22.05 4.22
CA ARG A 253 -30.17 -21.85 2.79
C ARG A 253 -30.69 -20.47 2.40
N PRO A 254 -29.90 -19.71 1.61
CA PRO A 254 -30.36 -18.44 1.09
C PRO A 254 -31.68 -18.58 0.35
N TYR A 255 -32.59 -17.63 0.58
CA TYR A 255 -33.86 -17.57 -0.14
C TYR A 255 -33.64 -17.15 -1.61
N SER A 256 -32.62 -16.32 -1.85
CA SER A 256 -32.20 -15.93 -3.21
C SER A 256 -31.49 -17.08 -3.91
N HIS A 257 -31.96 -17.41 -5.12
CA HIS A 257 -31.35 -18.45 -5.93
C HIS A 257 -29.89 -18.15 -6.29
N CYS A 258 -29.60 -16.91 -6.71
CA CYS A 258 -28.25 -16.46 -7.05
C CYS A 258 -27.30 -16.62 -5.86
N GLU A 259 -27.73 -16.20 -4.68
CA GLU A 259 -26.97 -16.34 -3.44
C GLU A 259 -26.74 -17.82 -3.10
N ALA A 260 -27.78 -18.66 -3.20
CA ALA A 260 -27.66 -20.09 -2.95
C ALA A 260 -26.70 -20.80 -3.91
N CYS A 261 -26.63 -20.37 -5.18
CA CYS A 261 -25.69 -20.90 -6.17
C CYS A 261 -24.24 -20.57 -5.84
N VAL A 262 -23.98 -19.31 -5.48
CA VAL A 262 -22.65 -18.84 -5.12
C VAL A 262 -22.22 -19.49 -3.80
N PHE A 263 -23.10 -19.53 -2.80
CA PHE A 263 -22.84 -20.09 -1.47
C PHE A 263 -22.43 -21.57 -1.52
N LYS A 264 -23.05 -22.39 -2.38
CA LYS A 264 -22.67 -23.81 -2.54
C LYS A 264 -21.25 -24.01 -3.06
N ARG A 265 -20.68 -23.02 -3.76
CA ARG A 265 -19.33 -23.05 -4.35
C ARG A 265 -18.97 -24.35 -5.08
N LYS A 266 -19.91 -24.91 -5.84
CA LYS A 266 -19.65 -26.06 -6.75
C LYS A 266 -18.74 -25.69 -7.94
N ARG A 267 -18.53 -24.39 -8.18
CA ARG A 267 -17.77 -23.80 -9.30
C ARG A 267 -16.90 -22.66 -8.78
N ASN A 268 -15.97 -22.18 -9.59
CA ASN A 268 -15.26 -20.95 -9.30
C ASN A 268 -16.18 -19.76 -9.57
N TRP A 269 -16.12 -18.77 -8.69
CA TRP A 269 -16.91 -17.56 -8.81
C TRP A 269 -16.01 -16.33 -8.76
N ARG A 270 -16.28 -15.41 -9.68
CA ARG A 270 -15.86 -14.02 -9.63
C ARG A 270 -17.01 -13.20 -9.07
N ILE A 271 -16.91 -12.77 -7.83
CA ILE A 271 -17.89 -11.91 -7.18
C ILE A 271 -17.42 -10.46 -7.34
N VAL A 272 -18.21 -9.61 -7.99
CA VAL A 272 -17.81 -8.22 -8.28
C VAL A 272 -18.68 -7.24 -7.52
N ILE A 273 -18.05 -6.51 -6.61
CA ILE A 273 -18.71 -5.69 -5.60
C ILE A 273 -18.30 -4.22 -5.79
N PRO A 274 -19.11 -3.40 -6.47
CA PRO A 274 -18.84 -1.98 -6.64
C PRO A 274 -19.07 -1.20 -5.34
N LEU A 275 -18.33 -0.10 -5.18
CA LEU A 275 -18.59 0.89 -4.13
C LEU A 275 -19.90 1.64 -4.38
N GLY A 276 -20.38 2.38 -3.37
CA GLY A 276 -21.53 3.27 -3.49
C GLY A 276 -21.21 4.59 -4.21
N ASP A 277 -22.18 5.52 -4.22
CA ASP A 277 -21.96 6.87 -4.75
C ASP A 277 -20.86 7.60 -3.96
N GLY A 278 -19.91 8.22 -4.67
CA GLY A 278 -18.75 8.89 -4.08
C GLY A 278 -17.52 7.99 -3.88
N GLY A 279 -17.62 6.69 -4.14
CA GLY A 279 -16.47 5.77 -4.06
C GLY A 279 -15.40 6.06 -5.12
N HIS A 280 -14.14 5.85 -4.75
CA HIS A 280 -12.97 6.12 -5.60
C HIS A 280 -11.97 4.94 -5.61
N ASN A 281 -10.74 5.16 -6.11
CA ASN A 281 -9.64 4.18 -6.13
C ASN A 281 -9.43 3.58 -4.72
N ILE A 282 -9.20 2.28 -4.66
CA ILE A 282 -9.18 1.50 -3.43
C ILE A 282 -7.76 0.94 -3.22
N PRO A 283 -6.86 1.63 -2.51
CA PRO A 283 -5.49 1.15 -2.33
C PRO A 283 -5.40 -0.12 -1.47
N ASN A 284 -6.36 -0.33 -0.56
CA ASN A 284 -6.29 -1.42 0.41
C ASN A 284 -7.69 -1.93 0.82
N ILE A 285 -7.76 -3.21 1.17
CA ILE A 285 -8.97 -3.93 1.56
C ILE A 285 -8.66 -4.92 2.70
N SER A 286 -9.67 -5.27 3.47
CA SER A 286 -9.67 -6.30 4.51
C SER A 286 -10.94 -7.14 4.39
N ILE A 287 -10.94 -8.33 4.98
CA ILE A 287 -12.13 -9.18 5.10
C ILE A 287 -12.62 -9.15 6.55
N TRP A 288 -13.92 -9.27 6.73
CA TRP A 288 -14.58 -9.40 8.02
C TRP A 288 -15.24 -10.76 8.15
N ASP A 289 -14.82 -11.52 9.15
CA ASP A 289 -15.22 -12.91 9.35
C ASP A 289 -16.40 -13.05 10.31
N ASP A 290 -17.29 -13.99 10.00
CA ASP A 290 -18.36 -14.44 10.89
C ASP A 290 -17.83 -15.30 12.07
N GLU A 291 -18.75 -15.80 12.90
CA GLU A 291 -18.44 -16.56 14.13
C GLU A 291 -17.66 -17.85 13.89
N ASP A 292 -17.80 -18.44 12.71
CA ASP A 292 -17.12 -19.66 12.30
C ASP A 292 -15.79 -19.37 11.58
N GLY A 293 -15.41 -18.09 11.45
CA GLY A 293 -14.21 -17.63 10.75
C GLY A 293 -14.35 -17.65 9.22
N PHE A 294 -15.57 -17.65 8.67
CA PHE A 294 -15.76 -17.47 7.22
C PHE A 294 -15.96 -16.00 6.89
N ALA A 295 -15.28 -15.55 5.83
CA ALA A 295 -15.48 -14.25 5.21
C ALA A 295 -16.97 -13.95 4.96
N GLU A 296 -17.48 -12.89 5.58
CA GLU A 296 -18.86 -12.41 5.43
C GLU A 296 -18.90 -11.09 4.67
N LYS A 297 -17.99 -10.15 4.98
CA LYS A 297 -17.94 -8.82 4.38
C LYS A 297 -16.55 -8.46 3.87
N VAL A 298 -16.52 -7.62 2.84
CA VAL A 298 -15.31 -6.90 2.43
C VAL A 298 -15.35 -5.52 3.06
N VAL A 299 -14.24 -5.11 3.66
CA VAL A 299 -14.02 -3.75 4.14
C VAL A 299 -12.97 -3.10 3.25
N ALA A 300 -13.31 -1.97 2.64
CA ALA A 300 -12.43 -1.26 1.72
C ALA A 300 -12.21 0.18 2.20
N ILE A 301 -11.00 0.71 1.99
CA ILE A 301 -10.72 2.14 2.14
C ILE A 301 -10.40 2.72 0.77
N ASP A 302 -11.05 3.82 0.42
CA ASP A 302 -10.72 4.55 -0.80
C ASP A 302 -9.78 5.73 -0.53
N ILE A 303 -9.21 6.27 -1.61
CA ILE A 303 -8.29 7.41 -1.51
C ILE A 303 -8.96 8.71 -1.02
N ASN A 304 -10.29 8.78 -0.95
CA ASN A 304 -11.00 9.91 -0.35
C ASN A 304 -11.12 9.75 1.18
N GLY A 305 -10.45 8.77 1.77
CA GLY A 305 -10.51 8.50 3.21
C GLY A 305 -11.83 7.85 3.65
N THR A 306 -12.64 7.37 2.69
CA THR A 306 -13.92 6.76 2.99
C THR A 306 -13.77 5.26 3.19
N LEU A 307 -14.30 4.76 4.31
CA LEU A 307 -14.43 3.34 4.59
C LEU A 307 -15.75 2.80 4.03
N TRP A 308 -15.68 1.66 3.38
CA TRP A 308 -16.81 0.96 2.77
C TRP A 308 -16.94 -0.44 3.37
N ILE A 309 -18.13 -0.80 3.84
CA ILE A 309 -18.45 -2.17 4.27
C ILE A 309 -19.44 -2.75 3.25
N LEU A 310 -19.02 -3.83 2.59
CA LEU A 310 -19.68 -4.41 1.44
C LEU A 310 -19.99 -5.88 1.68
N ASP A 311 -21.20 -6.29 1.33
CA ASP A 311 -21.63 -7.69 1.46
C ASP A 311 -21.06 -8.55 0.33
N ILE A 312 -20.47 -9.70 0.67
CA ILE A 312 -19.92 -10.64 -0.31
C ILE A 312 -21.03 -11.49 -0.92
N TRP A 313 -22.00 -11.91 -0.10
CA TRP A 313 -22.93 -12.98 -0.44
C TRP A 313 -24.34 -12.44 -0.69
N LYS A 314 -24.86 -11.60 0.22
CA LYS A 314 -26.25 -11.16 0.20
C LYS A 314 -26.50 -10.19 -0.96
N PRO A 315 -27.49 -10.47 -1.83
CA PRO A 315 -27.79 -9.65 -2.98
C PRO A 315 -28.51 -8.35 -2.58
N LYS A 316 -28.34 -7.33 -3.42
CA LYS A 316 -29.08 -6.06 -3.38
C LYS A 316 -29.02 -5.33 -2.04
N THR A 317 -27.96 -5.53 -1.28
CA THR A 317 -27.69 -4.82 -0.04
C THR A 317 -26.97 -3.50 -0.31
N LYS A 318 -27.28 -2.49 0.51
CA LYS A 318 -26.67 -1.17 0.51
C LYS A 318 -25.22 -1.23 0.97
N ALA A 319 -24.34 -0.50 0.28
CA ALA A 319 -22.98 -0.27 0.77
C ALA A 319 -23.02 0.67 1.98
N ILE A 320 -22.38 0.28 3.09
CA ILE A 320 -22.25 1.17 4.26
C ILE A 320 -21.01 2.02 4.07
N GLN A 321 -21.16 3.32 4.27
CA GLN A 321 -20.11 4.32 4.14
C GLN A 321 -19.80 4.96 5.50
N ILE A 322 -18.52 5.01 5.88
CA ILE A 322 -18.04 5.74 7.07
C ILE A 322 -16.94 6.70 6.62
N GLN A 323 -17.24 8.00 6.64
CA GLN A 323 -16.32 9.04 6.21
C GLN A 323 -15.20 9.29 7.23
N HIS A 324 -14.12 9.93 6.78
CA HIS A 324 -13.08 10.45 7.65
C HIS A 324 -13.60 11.64 8.49
N ARG A 325 -13.06 11.81 9.70
CA ARG A 325 -13.50 12.85 10.65
C ARG A 325 -13.42 14.28 10.10
N THR A 326 -12.42 14.59 9.27
CA THR A 326 -12.22 15.93 8.72
C THR A 326 -13.24 16.31 7.63
N HIS A 327 -13.98 15.34 7.07
CA HIS A 327 -15.04 15.61 6.09
C HIS A 327 -16.34 16.16 6.70
N VAL A 328 -16.48 16.11 8.03
CA VAL A 328 -17.69 16.58 8.72
C VAL A 328 -17.67 18.10 8.96
N THR A 329 -16.50 18.74 8.82
CA THR A 329 -16.35 20.18 8.88
C THR A 329 -16.34 20.76 7.46
N HIS A 330 -17.32 21.60 7.10
CA HIS A 330 -17.35 22.40 5.86
C HIS A 330 -16.24 23.48 5.79
N HIS A 331 -15.08 23.24 6.41
CA HIS A 331 -13.94 24.14 6.41
C HIS A 331 -12.94 23.69 5.34
N TRP A 332 -12.85 24.48 4.28
CA TRP A 332 -12.02 24.27 3.10
C TRP A 332 -10.51 24.38 3.36
N ASN A 333 -10.07 24.45 4.63
CA ASN A 333 -8.71 24.76 5.03
C ASN A 333 -7.89 23.55 5.52
N PHE A 334 -8.48 22.35 5.62
CA PHE A 334 -7.72 21.12 5.85
C PHE A 334 -7.66 20.32 4.54
N ARG A 335 -6.45 20.01 4.04
CA ARG A 335 -6.26 19.02 2.96
C ARG A 335 -7.06 17.77 3.32
N HIS A 336 -7.92 17.29 2.42
CA HIS A 336 -8.69 16.06 2.63
C HIS A 336 -7.72 14.89 2.81
N GLN A 337 -7.66 14.30 4.01
CA GLN A 337 -6.74 13.19 4.27
C GLN A 337 -7.07 11.98 3.39
N MET A 338 -6.11 11.57 2.58
CA MET A 338 -6.27 10.39 1.73
C MET A 338 -6.23 9.09 2.53
N GLY A 339 -7.12 8.15 2.21
CA GLY A 339 -7.14 6.82 2.82
C GLY A 339 -6.17 5.85 2.13
N TRP A 340 -5.42 5.07 2.90
CA TRP A 340 -4.33 4.24 2.36
C TRP A 340 -4.32 2.79 2.84
N GLY A 341 -4.74 2.49 4.07
CA GLY A 341 -4.73 1.14 4.63
C GLY A 341 -5.94 0.84 5.50
N VAL A 342 -6.35 -0.42 5.55
CA VAL A 342 -7.45 -0.89 6.39
C VAL A 342 -7.17 -2.29 6.91
N ALA A 343 -7.48 -2.55 8.18
CA ALA A 343 -7.44 -3.89 8.76
C ALA A 343 -8.64 -4.10 9.69
N VAL A 344 -9.33 -5.22 9.52
CA VAL A 344 -10.30 -5.72 10.50
C VAL A 344 -9.53 -6.55 11.52
N LEU A 345 -9.56 -6.12 12.78
CA LEU A 345 -8.79 -6.71 13.87
C LEU A 345 -9.76 -7.45 14.80
N PRO A 346 -9.67 -8.78 14.91
CA PRO A 346 -10.50 -9.53 15.85
C PRO A 346 -10.03 -9.28 17.29
N TYR A 347 -10.95 -9.28 18.25
CA TYR A 347 -10.65 -8.95 19.65
C TYR A 347 -9.68 -9.91 20.33
N GLU A 348 -9.49 -11.12 19.80
CA GLU A 348 -8.45 -12.05 20.21
C GLU A 348 -7.02 -11.53 19.95
N SER A 349 -6.87 -10.55 19.04
CA SER A 349 -5.58 -9.90 18.75
C SER A 349 -5.27 -8.73 19.70
N PHE A 350 -6.15 -8.44 20.65
CA PHE A 350 -6.02 -7.30 21.57
C PHE A 350 -5.47 -7.75 22.92
N LEU A 351 -4.49 -7.02 23.44
CA LEU A 351 -4.04 -7.24 24.82
C LEU A 351 -5.04 -6.65 25.83
N PRO A 352 -5.29 -7.34 26.95
CA PRO A 352 -6.10 -6.77 28.03
C PRO A 352 -5.40 -5.55 28.64
N ALA A 353 -6.19 -4.51 28.91
CA ALA A 353 -5.73 -3.28 29.54
C ALA A 353 -6.56 -2.97 30.80
N TYR A 354 -5.87 -2.64 31.88
CA TYR A 354 -6.42 -2.32 33.20
C TYR A 354 -6.25 -0.84 33.57
N SER A 355 -5.51 -0.07 32.77
CA SER A 355 -5.29 1.37 32.95
C SER A 355 -5.40 2.12 31.62
N SER A 356 -5.50 3.45 31.68
CA SER A 356 -5.43 4.30 30.49
C SER A 356 -4.09 4.18 29.77
N ALA A 357 -2.99 4.05 30.53
CA ALA A 357 -1.65 3.91 29.99
C ALA A 357 -1.50 2.61 29.20
N GLU A 358 -2.02 1.50 29.72
CA GLU A 358 -2.03 0.22 29.00
C GLU A 358 -2.94 0.25 27.77
N LEU A 359 -4.08 0.97 27.85
CA LEU A 359 -5.08 1.05 26.77
C LEU A 359 -4.66 2.01 25.64
N LEU A 360 -4.06 3.16 25.94
CA LEU A 360 -3.85 4.26 24.99
C LEU A 360 -2.40 4.74 24.92
N GLY A 361 -1.51 4.25 25.79
CA GLY A 361 -0.18 4.83 25.96
C GLY A 361 -0.19 6.21 26.66
N LEU A 362 -1.31 6.59 27.28
CA LEU A 362 -1.53 7.87 27.95
C LEU A 362 -1.98 7.71 29.40
N GLU A 363 -1.48 8.58 30.27
CA GLU A 363 -2.07 8.76 31.59
C GLU A 363 -3.42 9.46 31.50
N GLU A 364 -4.31 9.22 32.48
CA GLU A 364 -5.70 9.70 32.43
C GLU A 364 -5.79 11.22 32.27
N GLY A 365 -4.88 11.96 32.92
CA GLY A 365 -4.83 13.43 32.85
C GLY A 365 -4.38 14.00 31.49
N ASP A 366 -3.74 13.19 30.64
CA ASP A 366 -3.27 13.62 29.32
C ASP A 366 -4.28 13.33 28.19
N ILE A 367 -5.37 12.64 28.52
CA ILE A 367 -6.42 12.31 27.55
C ILE A 367 -7.21 13.57 27.23
N MET A 368 -6.93 14.13 26.06
CA MET A 368 -7.68 15.25 25.52
C MET A 368 -9.00 14.74 24.94
N ASN A 369 -10.12 15.17 25.51
CA ASN A 369 -11.43 14.97 24.91
C ASN A 369 -11.62 15.96 23.76
N SER A 370 -12.01 15.48 22.60
CA SER A 370 -12.70 16.35 21.65
C SER A 370 -14.07 16.74 22.23
N LYS A 371 -14.35 18.04 22.35
CA LYS A 371 -15.73 18.54 22.49
C LYS A 371 -16.57 17.89 21.37
N PRO A 372 -17.83 17.50 21.63
CA PRO A 372 -18.62 16.72 20.68
C PRO A 372 -18.76 17.49 19.36
N PRO A 373 -18.18 16.99 18.25
CA PRO A 373 -18.57 17.44 16.93
C PRO A 373 -19.72 16.56 16.41
N LEU A 374 -20.38 17.02 15.35
CA LEU A 374 -21.35 16.25 14.56
C LEU A 374 -20.81 14.88 14.06
N ALA A 375 -19.49 14.64 14.17
CA ALA A 375 -18.74 13.48 13.68
C ALA A 375 -18.57 12.32 14.69
N GLY A 376 -19.03 12.47 15.94
CA GLY A 376 -18.86 11.48 17.01
C GLY A 376 -17.70 11.78 17.97
N ARG A 377 -17.60 11.02 19.07
CA ARG A 377 -16.53 11.18 20.08
C ARG A 377 -15.25 10.48 19.60
N TRP A 378 -14.09 11.12 19.74
CA TRP A 378 -12.78 10.49 19.55
C TRP A 378 -11.81 10.84 20.67
N VAL A 379 -10.78 10.01 20.82
CA VAL A 379 -9.65 10.22 21.73
C VAL A 379 -8.38 10.32 20.89
N GLU A 380 -7.67 11.43 21.03
CA GLU A 380 -6.40 11.67 20.34
C GLU A 380 -5.22 11.22 21.21
N THR A 381 -4.37 10.36 20.66
CA THR A 381 -3.26 9.72 21.38
C THR A 381 -1.90 10.21 20.91
N GLN A 382 -1.80 11.23 20.05
CA GLN A 382 -0.51 11.78 19.59
C GLN A 382 0.46 12.12 20.75
N LYS A 383 -0.04 12.61 21.90
CA LYS A 383 0.81 12.87 23.08
C LYS A 383 1.56 11.63 23.58
N SER A 384 1.02 10.42 23.36
CA SER A 384 1.66 9.16 23.75
C SER A 384 2.98 8.91 23.02
N LEU A 385 3.21 9.56 21.88
CA LEU A 385 4.47 9.47 21.14
C LEU A 385 5.68 9.94 21.97
N ALA A 386 5.46 10.81 22.96
CA ALA A 386 6.51 11.20 23.92
C ALA A 386 6.98 10.04 24.81
N ASN A 387 6.13 9.03 25.00
CA ASN A 387 6.43 7.83 25.77
C ASN A 387 7.08 6.74 24.91
N VAL A 388 7.14 6.92 23.58
CA VAL A 388 7.77 5.95 22.66
C VAL A 388 9.29 6.05 22.77
N ARG A 389 9.91 4.96 23.21
CA ARG A 389 11.36 4.88 23.42
C ARG A 389 12.11 5.11 22.10
N ASN A 390 13.14 5.95 22.15
CA ASN A 390 13.99 6.27 20.99
C ASN A 390 13.19 6.67 19.74
N HIS A 391 12.08 7.40 19.92
CA HIS A 391 11.31 7.92 18.79
C HIS A 391 12.20 8.80 17.89
N PRO A 392 12.25 8.54 16.57
CA PRO A 392 13.23 9.18 15.67
C PRO A 392 13.03 10.69 15.53
N SER A 393 11.80 11.18 15.60
CA SER A 393 11.56 12.62 15.55
C SER A 393 11.88 13.30 16.90
N PRO A 394 12.52 14.49 16.88
CA PRO A 394 12.69 15.30 18.08
C PRO A 394 11.31 15.66 18.64
N LEU A 395 11.17 15.59 19.96
CA LEU A 395 9.95 15.94 20.68
C LEU A 395 9.80 17.46 20.72
N SER A 396 9.60 18.11 19.58
CA SER A 396 9.38 19.55 19.47
C SER A 396 8.04 19.83 18.79
N ALA A 397 7.21 20.62 19.48
CA ALA A 397 5.88 21.12 19.12
C ALA A 397 4.70 20.14 19.26
N GLN A 398 4.48 19.63 20.48
CA GLN A 398 3.15 19.17 20.95
C GLN A 398 2.17 20.35 21.17
N ALA A 399 2.17 21.35 20.30
CA ALA A 399 1.05 22.26 20.21
C ALA A 399 0.00 21.57 19.35
N VAL A 400 -0.97 20.93 20.00
CA VAL A 400 -2.30 20.82 19.38
C VAL A 400 -2.62 22.26 18.95
N PRO A 401 -2.90 22.56 17.68
CA PRO A 401 -3.34 23.90 17.33
C PRO A 401 -4.53 24.20 18.24
N GLU A 402 -4.43 25.24 19.07
CA GLU A 402 -5.64 25.78 19.66
C GLU A 402 -6.56 26.11 18.48
N PRO A 403 -7.87 25.84 18.57
CA PRO A 403 -8.79 26.32 17.56
C PRO A 403 -8.69 27.84 17.56
N GLU A 404 -7.91 28.39 16.62
CA GLU A 404 -7.78 29.83 16.42
C GLU A 404 -9.19 30.42 16.38
N PRO A 405 -9.51 31.40 17.25
CA PRO A 405 -10.81 32.05 17.23
C PRO A 405 -10.98 32.72 15.88
N ASN A 406 -12.13 32.49 15.23
CA ASN A 406 -12.61 33.15 14.02
C ASN A 406 -11.99 34.55 13.74
N GLU A 407 -10.82 34.61 13.13
CA GLU A 407 -10.32 35.83 12.50
C GLU A 407 -10.49 35.68 11.00
N ILE A 408 -11.48 36.41 10.50
CA ILE A 408 -11.74 36.60 9.08
C ILE A 408 -10.54 37.38 8.53
N PHE A 409 -9.52 36.68 8.05
CA PHE A 409 -8.50 37.31 7.20
C PHE A 409 -9.16 37.67 5.87
N ALA A 410 -9.37 38.96 5.67
CA ALA A 410 -9.78 39.52 4.40
C ALA A 410 -8.73 39.18 3.33
N LEU A 411 -9.20 38.54 2.26
CA LEU A 411 -8.43 38.19 1.07
C LEU A 411 -7.81 39.44 0.43
N ALA A 412 -6.48 39.56 0.49
CA ALA A 412 -5.72 40.21 -0.55
C ALA A 412 -5.41 39.16 -1.64
N PRO A 413 -5.63 39.45 -2.93
CA PRO A 413 -5.25 38.57 -4.01
C PRO A 413 -3.73 38.60 -4.15
N MET A 414 -3.05 37.71 -3.43
CA MET A 414 -1.62 37.47 -3.63
C MET A 414 -1.49 36.50 -4.81
N GLY A 415 -1.19 37.04 -5.98
CA GLY A 415 -0.71 36.27 -7.10
C GLY A 415 0.56 35.54 -6.68
N PHE A 416 0.51 34.21 -6.70
CA PHE A 416 1.70 33.38 -6.59
C PHE A 416 2.45 33.46 -7.93
N GLU A 417 3.27 34.50 -8.09
CA GLU A 417 4.43 34.41 -8.96
C GLU A 417 5.40 33.42 -8.31
N VAL A 418 5.48 32.24 -8.90
CA VAL A 418 6.54 31.27 -8.61
C VAL A 418 7.79 31.84 -9.27
N PRO A 419 8.85 32.20 -8.54
CA PRO A 419 10.09 32.61 -9.18
C PRO A 419 10.63 31.40 -9.97
N PRO A 420 11.17 31.60 -11.18
CA PRO A 420 11.76 30.51 -11.95
C PRO A 420 12.88 29.89 -11.13
N LEU A 421 12.72 28.62 -10.77
CA LEU A 421 13.80 27.83 -10.18
C LEU A 421 14.81 27.54 -11.29
N ASP A 422 15.79 28.42 -11.43
CA ASP A 422 17.07 28.13 -12.07
C ASP A 422 17.84 27.13 -11.17
N GLY A 423 17.33 25.89 -11.15
CA GLY A 423 17.70 24.84 -10.19
C GLY A 423 18.77 23.87 -10.69
N GLY A 424 19.35 24.10 -11.88
CA GLY A 424 20.32 23.18 -12.46
C GLY A 424 21.60 23.03 -11.63
N ALA A 425 22.09 24.13 -11.04
CA ALA A 425 23.40 24.16 -10.39
C ALA A 425 23.44 23.47 -9.01
N TRP A 426 22.32 23.41 -8.29
CA TRP A 426 22.26 22.85 -6.92
C TRP A 426 22.02 21.33 -6.90
N ILE A 427 21.37 20.80 -7.95
CA ILE A 427 21.07 19.37 -8.11
C ILE A 427 22.33 18.56 -8.44
N ASP A 428 23.25 19.15 -9.20
CA ASP A 428 24.54 18.53 -9.53
C ASP A 428 25.44 18.38 -8.29
N ASP A 429 25.36 19.31 -7.33
CA ASP A 429 26.20 19.31 -6.12
C ASP A 429 25.76 18.23 -5.09
N GLU A 430 24.45 17.97 -4.97
CA GLU A 430 23.91 16.90 -4.12
C GLU A 430 24.07 15.50 -4.76
N LEU A 431 24.01 15.39 -6.09
CA LEU A 431 24.36 14.18 -6.84
C LEU A 431 25.87 13.89 -6.83
N ALA A 432 26.72 14.92 -6.69
CA ALA A 432 28.18 14.82 -6.59
C ALA A 432 28.71 14.56 -5.17
N GLY A 433 27.89 14.72 -4.13
CA GLY A 433 28.25 14.40 -2.74
C GLY A 433 29.07 15.46 -2.00
N ASN A 434 28.97 16.74 -2.38
CA ASN A 434 29.60 17.84 -1.66
C ASN A 434 28.75 18.30 -0.45
N PRO A 435 29.36 18.75 0.68
CA PRO A 435 28.61 19.33 1.79
C PRO A 435 28.00 20.69 1.37
N PRO A 436 26.80 21.05 1.86
CA PRO A 436 26.11 22.26 1.42
C PRO A 436 26.91 23.51 1.80
N GLY A 437 27.33 24.28 0.80
CA GLY A 437 27.96 25.58 0.96
C GLY A 437 26.95 26.58 1.53
N GLY A 438 27.21 27.08 2.73
CA GLY A 438 26.42 28.14 3.34
C GLY A 438 26.60 29.46 2.58
N ASN A 439 25.59 29.86 1.83
CA ASN A 439 25.29 31.25 1.47
C ASN A 439 23.83 31.32 0.98
N GLY A 440 22.89 31.35 1.92
CA GLY A 440 21.55 31.86 1.66
C GLY A 440 21.56 33.39 1.72
N PRO A 441 20.70 34.10 0.97
CA PRO A 441 20.60 35.54 1.07
C PRO A 441 20.07 35.90 2.47
N ALA A 442 20.74 36.83 3.14
CA ALA A 442 20.30 37.36 4.43
C ALA A 442 18.98 38.11 4.24
N LEU A 443 17.91 37.65 4.90
CA LEU A 443 16.67 38.42 5.03
C LEU A 443 16.90 39.49 6.10
N THR A 444 17.10 40.73 5.66
CA THR A 444 17.07 41.91 6.51
C THR A 444 15.62 42.19 6.90
N ILE A 445 15.38 42.31 8.20
CA ILE A 445 14.12 42.80 8.77
C ILE A 445 14.24 44.33 8.78
N ASP A 446 13.50 45.01 7.91
CA ASP A 446 13.34 46.46 8.00
C ASP A 446 12.36 46.78 9.13
N VAL A 447 12.91 47.31 10.21
CA VAL A 447 12.21 47.99 11.31
C VAL A 447 12.25 49.48 10.98
N ASP A 448 11.09 50.10 10.94
CA ASP A 448 10.93 51.54 10.70
C ASP A 448 11.34 52.35 11.95
N ASP A 449 12.18 53.36 11.71
CA ASP A 449 12.51 54.58 12.45
C ASP A 449 12.81 54.56 13.97
N SER A 450 14.07 54.84 14.34
CA SER A 450 14.45 56.08 15.04
C SER A 450 15.97 56.25 15.22
N ASP A 451 16.45 57.38 14.69
CA ASP A 451 17.49 58.27 15.21
C ASP A 451 19.00 57.88 15.24
N ASP A 452 19.73 58.74 14.53
CA ASP A 452 21.03 59.37 14.85
C ASP A 452 22.39 58.72 14.47
N GLU A 453 23.00 59.39 13.48
CA GLU A 453 24.36 59.97 13.44
C GLU A 453 25.63 59.08 13.28
N GLU A 454 26.36 59.40 12.19
CA GLU A 454 27.84 59.54 12.06
C GLU A 454 28.71 58.27 12.23
N GLU A 455 29.82 58.01 11.53
CA GLU A 455 30.67 58.61 10.49
C GLU A 455 31.72 57.52 10.16
N GLU A 456 32.28 57.51 8.92
CA GLU A 456 33.70 57.22 8.57
C GLU A 456 34.33 55.85 8.94
N GLU A 457 35.30 55.22 8.24
CA GLU A 457 36.15 55.46 7.07
C GLU A 457 37.00 54.15 6.87
N GLU A 458 37.67 54.06 5.73
CA GLU A 458 38.99 53.42 5.48
C GLU A 458 39.18 51.88 5.35
N ASP A 459 39.39 51.48 4.08
CA ASP A 459 40.66 51.04 3.48
C ASP A 459 41.50 49.90 4.12
N SER A 460 41.86 48.91 3.29
CA SER A 460 43.17 48.90 2.60
C SER A 460 43.56 47.53 2.01
N ASP A 461 43.79 47.56 0.70
CA ASP A 461 44.95 47.09 -0.06
C ASP A 461 45.63 45.73 0.15
N SER A 462 45.96 45.16 -1.02
CA SER A 462 47.30 44.70 -1.45
C SER A 462 47.25 43.29 -2.05
N ASP A 463 47.88 42.93 -3.17
CA ASP A 463 48.61 43.57 -4.28
C ASP A 463 48.99 42.36 -5.19
N GLY A 464 49.39 42.61 -6.45
CA GLY A 464 50.37 41.70 -7.07
C GLY A 464 50.08 41.04 -8.42
N SER A 465 50.16 41.85 -9.48
CA SER A 465 50.97 41.59 -10.70
C SER A 465 50.43 40.73 -11.87
N ALA A 466 50.33 41.40 -13.02
CA ALA A 466 50.13 40.95 -14.41
C ALA A 466 51.50 40.53 -15.08
N PRO A 467 51.76 40.50 -16.43
CA PRO A 467 50.92 40.88 -17.59
C PRO A 467 51.16 40.14 -18.95
N LEU A 468 50.49 40.67 -20.00
CA LEU A 468 50.83 40.72 -21.46
C LEU A 468 50.31 39.60 -22.39
N ASN A 469 49.83 39.84 -23.62
CA ASN A 469 49.33 41.01 -24.38
C ASN A 469 48.84 40.50 -25.77
N MET A 470 48.07 41.35 -26.47
CA MET A 470 47.86 41.47 -27.94
C MET A 470 46.50 41.08 -28.56
N GLN A 471 45.73 42.15 -28.79
CA GLN A 471 44.65 42.49 -29.73
C GLN A 471 45.10 42.50 -31.24
N PRO A 472 44.33 43.00 -32.25
CA PRO A 472 42.88 42.91 -32.65
C PRO A 472 42.77 42.80 -34.23
N PRO A 473 41.87 43.45 -35.04
CA PRO A 473 40.46 43.94 -34.91
C PRO A 473 39.48 43.59 -36.10
N ALA A 474 38.20 43.93 -35.89
CA ALA A 474 37.07 44.39 -36.74
C ALA A 474 37.08 44.41 -38.30
N GLU A 475 35.90 44.18 -38.94
CA GLU A 475 35.09 45.22 -39.65
C GLU A 475 33.84 44.68 -40.41
N THR A 476 32.95 45.64 -40.69
CA THR A 476 31.57 45.75 -41.23
C THR A 476 31.28 45.41 -42.72
N LEU A 477 29.97 45.35 -43.09
CA LEU A 477 29.26 45.83 -44.33
C LEU A 477 28.18 44.80 -44.80
N SER A 478 26.86 45.03 -44.77
CA SER A 478 25.92 45.94 -45.49
C SER A 478 25.49 45.51 -46.92
N SER A 479 24.20 45.74 -47.23
CA SER A 479 23.48 45.85 -48.54
C SER A 479 22.87 44.56 -49.14
N ASP A 480 21.74 44.54 -49.87
CA ASP A 480 20.53 45.38 -50.07
C ASP A 480 19.62 44.66 -51.12
N SER A 481 18.36 45.13 -51.29
CA SER A 481 17.44 44.97 -52.46
C SER A 481 16.61 43.67 -52.65
N SER A 482 15.36 43.66 -53.14
CA SER A 482 14.29 44.66 -53.40
C SER A 482 13.04 43.93 -53.95
N ASP A 483 11.83 44.45 -53.66
CA ASP A 483 10.61 44.62 -54.52
C ASP A 483 10.02 43.42 -55.31
N THR A 484 8.71 43.13 -55.45
CA THR A 484 7.44 43.89 -55.53
C THR A 484 6.30 42.83 -55.60
N ASP A 485 5.21 42.90 -54.84
CA ASP A 485 3.90 43.58 -55.04
C ASP A 485 2.91 42.92 -56.05
N VAL A 486 1.61 43.08 -55.76
CA VAL A 486 0.37 42.96 -56.58
C VAL A 486 -0.76 42.06 -55.97
N SER A 487 -1.59 42.74 -55.16
CA SER A 487 -3.07 42.85 -55.25
C SER A 487 -4.06 41.80 -54.67
N ALA A 488 -4.83 42.26 -53.67
CA ALA A 488 -6.09 41.71 -53.11
C ALA A 488 -7.34 42.10 -53.97
N PRO A 489 -8.60 41.61 -53.72
CA PRO A 489 -9.38 42.01 -52.52
C PRO A 489 -10.45 41.00 -51.94
N LEU A 490 -10.61 41.10 -50.61
CA LEU A 490 -11.83 41.24 -49.76
C LEU A 490 -13.00 40.22 -49.77
N HIS A 491 -13.22 39.56 -48.63
CA HIS A 491 -14.37 39.71 -47.69
C HIS A 491 -14.10 38.80 -46.45
N GLU A 492 -13.72 39.35 -45.29
CA GLU A 492 -14.60 39.73 -44.15
C GLU A 492 -15.32 38.54 -43.50
N ASP A 493 -14.75 38.01 -42.39
CA ASP A 493 -15.39 38.05 -41.07
C ASP A 493 -14.40 37.55 -39.97
N GLU A 494 -13.94 38.53 -39.18
CA GLU A 494 -13.82 38.57 -37.71
C GLU A 494 -13.05 37.49 -36.88
N ILE A 495 -11.88 37.96 -36.38
CA ILE A 495 -11.28 37.84 -35.02
C ILE A 495 -10.11 36.84 -34.80
N GLU A 496 -8.90 37.40 -35.00
CA GLU A 496 -7.61 37.36 -34.25
C GLU A 496 -7.25 36.09 -33.43
N ASP A 497 -6.28 35.24 -33.81
CA ASP A 497 -4.79 35.38 -33.85
C ASP A 497 -4.16 35.86 -32.52
N ASP A 498 -3.04 35.35 -32.01
CA ASP A 498 -2.23 34.15 -32.26
C ASP A 498 -1.10 34.15 -31.22
N SER A 499 -0.54 32.98 -30.88
CA SER A 499 0.88 32.76 -30.49
C SER A 499 1.47 33.49 -29.24
N ASP A 500 2.39 32.96 -28.43
CA ASP A 500 3.32 31.86 -28.59
C ASP A 500 3.81 31.38 -27.21
N SER A 501 4.07 30.08 -27.14
CA SER A 501 5.20 29.43 -26.45
C SER A 501 5.78 30.08 -25.18
N ASP A 502 5.59 29.42 -24.04
CA ASP A 502 6.72 29.17 -23.16
C ASP A 502 6.66 27.76 -22.53
N GLY A 503 7.71 27.00 -22.77
CA GLY A 503 7.85 25.61 -22.34
C GLY A 503 8.42 25.53 -20.93
N SER A 504 7.59 25.13 -19.97
CA SER A 504 8.07 24.56 -18.72
C SER A 504 7.27 23.30 -18.40
N ALA A 505 7.99 22.18 -18.23
CA ALA A 505 7.41 20.87 -18.01
C ALA A 505 6.88 20.77 -16.57
N ALA A 506 5.62 21.10 -16.38
CA ALA A 506 4.88 20.87 -15.15
C ALA A 506 4.66 19.36 -14.93
N LEU A 507 4.96 18.87 -13.71
CA LEU A 507 4.63 17.52 -13.28
C LEU A 507 3.10 17.29 -13.32
N PRO A 508 2.60 16.08 -13.63
CA PRO A 508 1.18 15.86 -13.77
C PRO A 508 0.44 15.93 -12.42
N ASN A 509 -0.51 16.86 -12.31
CA ASN A 509 -1.56 16.85 -11.30
C ASN A 509 -2.29 15.50 -11.33
N PHE A 510 -2.29 14.79 -10.21
CA PHE A 510 -2.90 13.45 -10.06
C PHE A 510 -4.43 13.44 -10.29
N LEU A 511 -5.06 14.62 -10.36
CA LEU A 511 -6.47 14.82 -10.69
C LEU A 511 -6.72 15.11 -12.18
N GLU A 512 -5.76 15.64 -12.93
CA GLU A 512 -5.93 15.96 -14.37
C GLU A 512 -5.61 14.79 -15.30
N ALA A 513 -4.97 13.72 -14.81
CA ALA A 513 -4.78 12.48 -15.56
C ALA A 513 -6.09 11.69 -15.79
N GLN A 514 -7.22 12.13 -15.24
CA GLN A 514 -8.53 11.49 -15.45
C GLN A 514 -9.26 11.94 -16.71
N ASP A 515 -8.99 13.14 -17.25
CA ASP A 515 -9.85 13.74 -18.29
C ASP A 515 -9.36 13.56 -19.73
N TRP A 516 -8.13 13.06 -19.95
CA TRP A 516 -7.54 12.95 -21.29
C TRP A 516 -7.89 11.66 -22.08
N PHE A 517 -8.71 10.75 -21.55
CA PHE A 517 -8.92 9.40 -22.14
C PHE A 517 -10.31 9.12 -22.73
N MET A 518 -11.09 10.16 -23.06
CA MET A 518 -12.37 10.00 -23.77
C MET A 518 -12.26 9.95 -25.31
N GLN A 519 -11.05 9.96 -25.91
CA GLN A 519 -10.93 10.11 -27.37
C GLN A 519 -9.83 9.27 -28.06
N LEU A 520 -9.89 7.94 -27.98
CA LEU A 520 -9.19 7.09 -28.97
C LEU A 520 -10.14 6.08 -29.63
N PRO A 521 -10.02 5.83 -30.95
CA PRO A 521 -11.07 5.20 -31.74
C PRO A 521 -11.13 3.70 -31.49
N VAL A 522 -12.30 3.20 -31.13
CA VAL A 522 -12.63 1.77 -31.14
C VAL A 522 -12.71 1.31 -32.58
N ASN A 523 -11.60 0.92 -33.20
CA ASN A 523 -11.62 0.28 -34.51
C ASN A 523 -10.81 -1.02 -34.48
N TYR A 524 -11.43 -2.07 -35.03
CA TYR A 524 -11.02 -3.48 -35.10
C TYR A 524 -11.33 -4.37 -33.88
N LEU A 525 -12.62 -4.64 -33.68
CA LEU A 525 -13.09 -5.96 -33.26
C LEU A 525 -14.11 -6.45 -34.29
N PRO A 526 -13.97 -7.66 -34.86
CA PRO A 526 -15.01 -8.20 -35.73
C PRO A 526 -16.31 -8.36 -34.93
N GLU A 527 -17.35 -7.66 -35.38
CA GLU A 527 -18.72 -7.82 -34.90
C GLU A 527 -19.19 -9.24 -35.18
N GLN A 528 -19.30 -10.06 -34.13
CA GLN A 528 -20.35 -11.06 -33.96
C GLN A 528 -20.11 -11.81 -32.63
N ASP A 529 -20.33 -11.11 -31.53
CA ASP A 529 -20.77 -11.74 -30.28
C ASP A 529 -21.81 -10.79 -29.67
N PRO A 530 -22.97 -11.31 -29.23
CA PRO A 530 -24.04 -10.46 -28.79
C PRO A 530 -23.68 -9.65 -27.52
N PRO A 531 -24.38 -8.54 -27.21
CA PRO A 531 -24.11 -7.74 -26.01
C PRO A 531 -24.14 -8.61 -24.74
N LEU A 532 -23.47 -8.18 -23.64
CA LEU A 532 -23.50 -8.90 -22.34
C LEU A 532 -24.93 -9.23 -21.86
N THR A 533 -25.94 -8.55 -22.39
CA THR A 533 -27.37 -8.87 -22.29
C THR A 533 -27.79 -10.23 -22.87
N HIS A 534 -26.92 -10.92 -23.61
CA HIS A 534 -27.08 -12.28 -24.12
C HIS A 534 -26.20 -13.32 -23.41
N ALA A 535 -25.43 -12.93 -22.39
CA ALA A 535 -25.03 -13.91 -21.39
C ALA A 535 -26.32 -14.40 -20.75
N TYR A 536 -26.74 -15.64 -21.03
CA TYR A 536 -27.98 -16.20 -20.52
C TYR A 536 -28.05 -15.91 -19.02
N PRO A 537 -28.96 -15.02 -18.57
CA PRO A 537 -29.18 -14.86 -17.14
C PRO A 537 -29.57 -16.24 -16.66
N ILE A 538 -28.89 -16.74 -15.63
CA ILE A 538 -29.32 -17.96 -14.96
C ILE A 538 -30.83 -17.82 -14.67
N ASP A 539 -31.29 -16.63 -14.26
CA ASP A 539 -32.69 -16.30 -14.04
C ASP A 539 -33.63 -16.49 -15.24
N ALA A 540 -33.17 -16.33 -16.49
CA ALA A 540 -34.00 -16.51 -17.68
C ALA A 540 -34.13 -18.00 -18.08
N ALA A 541 -33.03 -18.75 -17.98
CA ALA A 541 -33.07 -20.21 -18.14
C ALA A 541 -33.85 -20.86 -16.97
N LEU A 542 -33.64 -20.38 -15.75
CA LEU A 542 -34.28 -20.89 -14.55
C LEU A 542 -35.72 -20.44 -14.38
N GLY A 543 -36.11 -19.22 -14.78
CA GLY A 543 -37.51 -18.80 -14.78
C GLY A 543 -38.37 -19.63 -15.76
N ALA A 544 -37.75 -20.20 -16.80
CA ALA A 544 -38.38 -21.20 -17.65
C ALA A 544 -38.44 -22.60 -16.98
N LEU A 545 -37.46 -22.96 -16.16
CA LEU A 545 -37.40 -24.22 -15.39
C LEU A 545 -38.27 -24.21 -14.11
N GLU A 546 -38.46 -23.07 -13.44
CA GLU A 546 -39.31 -22.91 -12.24
C GLU A 546 -40.78 -23.21 -12.52
N LYS A 547 -41.23 -22.95 -13.75
CA LYS A 547 -42.56 -23.38 -14.24
C LYS A 547 -42.73 -24.91 -14.23
N ASN A 548 -41.64 -25.66 -14.13
CA ASN A 548 -41.61 -27.12 -14.15
C ASN A 548 -41.15 -27.73 -12.80
N LYS A 549 -41.16 -26.96 -11.70
CA LYS A 549 -40.69 -27.38 -10.37
C LYS A 549 -41.35 -28.67 -9.82
N ASP A 550 -42.57 -28.96 -10.27
CA ASP A 550 -43.35 -30.11 -9.81
C ASP A 550 -43.04 -31.41 -10.60
N GLN A 551 -42.12 -31.35 -11.58
CA GLN A 551 -41.73 -32.55 -12.35
C GLN A 551 -40.67 -33.39 -11.62
N PRO A 552 -40.80 -34.74 -11.63
CA PRO A 552 -39.78 -35.61 -11.07
C PRO A 552 -38.45 -35.48 -11.84
N GLY A 553 -37.34 -35.34 -11.12
CA GLY A 553 -36.00 -35.12 -11.71
C GLY A 553 -35.65 -33.66 -12.01
N TRP A 554 -36.46 -32.69 -11.55
CA TRP A 554 -36.21 -31.25 -11.73
C TRP A 554 -34.82 -30.80 -11.26
N HIS A 555 -34.38 -31.28 -10.10
CA HIS A 555 -33.06 -30.95 -9.53
C HIS A 555 -31.93 -31.41 -10.46
N THR A 556 -32.07 -32.59 -11.07
CA THR A 556 -31.07 -33.19 -11.95
C THR A 556 -31.00 -32.48 -13.31
N ARG A 557 -32.14 -31.99 -13.83
CA ARG A 557 -32.21 -31.21 -15.08
C ARG A 557 -31.48 -29.87 -15.00
N ILE A 558 -31.68 -29.13 -13.91
CA ILE A 558 -30.99 -27.85 -13.65
C ILE A 558 -29.47 -28.05 -13.59
N GLU A 559 -29.02 -29.13 -12.95
CA GLU A 559 -27.59 -29.47 -12.85
C GLU A 559 -27.00 -29.92 -14.19
N SER A 560 -27.80 -30.47 -15.12
CA SER A 560 -27.34 -30.92 -16.45
C SER A 560 -27.35 -29.83 -17.53
N GLU A 561 -28.26 -28.84 -17.46
CA GLU A 561 -28.37 -27.78 -18.48
C GLU A 561 -27.33 -26.66 -18.30
N ILE A 562 -26.77 -26.51 -17.11
CA ILE A 562 -25.71 -25.55 -16.84
C ILE A 562 -24.40 -26.33 -16.71
N GLU A 563 -23.55 -26.27 -17.73
CA GLU A 563 -22.31 -27.05 -17.81
C GLU A 563 -21.51 -27.01 -16.48
N PRO A 564 -21.13 -28.18 -15.93
CA PRO A 564 -20.59 -28.27 -14.57
C PRO A 564 -19.22 -27.61 -14.36
N PHE A 565 -18.51 -27.24 -15.43
CA PHE A 565 -17.11 -26.80 -15.39
C PHE A 565 -16.86 -25.33 -15.74
N ARG A 566 -17.91 -24.51 -15.94
CA ARG A 566 -17.70 -23.10 -16.30
C ARG A 566 -17.44 -22.24 -15.06
N ASP A 567 -16.47 -21.34 -15.18
CA ASP A 567 -16.29 -20.26 -14.22
C ASP A 567 -17.50 -19.32 -14.30
N MET A 568 -17.85 -18.70 -13.17
CA MET A 568 -19.08 -17.93 -13.02
C MET A 568 -18.79 -16.52 -12.55
N VAL A 569 -19.69 -15.58 -12.85
CA VAL A 569 -19.68 -14.22 -12.29
C VAL A 569 -20.93 -14.02 -11.45
N TYR A 570 -20.75 -13.39 -10.30
CA TYR A 570 -21.83 -12.94 -9.43
C TYR A 570 -21.73 -11.43 -9.20
N LEU A 571 -22.82 -10.72 -9.46
CA LEU A 571 -22.98 -9.29 -9.22
C LEU A 571 -23.97 -9.12 -8.06
N PRO A 572 -23.52 -9.13 -6.78
CA PRO A 572 -24.40 -9.06 -5.62
C PRO A 572 -25.27 -7.80 -5.64
N HIS A 573 -24.71 -6.66 -6.02
CA HIS A 573 -25.45 -5.39 -6.13
C HIS A 573 -26.64 -5.44 -7.11
N GLU A 574 -26.61 -6.29 -8.14
CA GLU A 574 -27.77 -6.51 -9.02
C GLU A 574 -28.59 -7.75 -8.64
N GLY A 575 -28.03 -8.63 -7.81
CA GLY A 575 -28.56 -9.96 -7.53
C GLY A 575 -28.54 -10.89 -8.74
N LYS A 576 -27.55 -10.74 -9.64
CA LYS A 576 -27.46 -11.50 -10.90
C LYS A 576 -26.23 -12.39 -10.97
N ALA A 577 -26.36 -13.52 -11.64
CA ALA A 577 -25.27 -14.44 -11.94
C ALA A 577 -25.28 -14.88 -13.41
N PHE A 578 -24.09 -15.02 -14.00
CA PHE A 578 -23.89 -15.46 -15.39
C PHE A 578 -22.59 -16.24 -15.55
N SER A 579 -22.46 -16.99 -16.63
CA SER A 579 -21.21 -17.69 -16.98
C SER A 579 -20.11 -16.70 -17.33
N TRP A 580 -18.89 -16.95 -16.87
CA TRP A 580 -17.71 -16.21 -17.30
C TRP A 580 -17.50 -16.36 -18.82
N PRO A 581 -17.17 -15.27 -19.56
CA PRO A 581 -16.93 -15.39 -20.98
C PRO A 581 -15.70 -16.24 -21.31
N ASP A 582 -15.87 -17.23 -22.19
CA ASP A 582 -14.76 -18.07 -22.67
C ASP A 582 -13.90 -17.35 -23.73
N SER A 583 -14.52 -16.46 -24.52
CA SER A 583 -13.83 -15.73 -25.59
C SER A 583 -13.02 -14.55 -25.05
N LEU A 584 -11.87 -14.26 -25.70
CA LEU A 584 -11.05 -13.09 -25.39
C LEU A 584 -11.87 -11.80 -25.49
N THR A 585 -12.63 -11.64 -26.57
CA THR A 585 -13.49 -10.48 -26.81
C THR A 585 -14.52 -10.31 -25.70
N GLY A 586 -15.17 -11.40 -25.26
CA GLY A 586 -16.13 -11.38 -24.17
C GLY A 586 -15.49 -10.94 -22.85
N ARG A 587 -14.29 -11.45 -22.52
CA ARG A 587 -13.54 -11.06 -21.31
C ARG A 587 -13.13 -9.59 -21.37
N VAL A 588 -12.56 -9.13 -22.48
CA VAL A 588 -12.18 -7.73 -22.68
C VAL A 588 -13.40 -6.81 -22.57
N ARG A 589 -14.53 -7.18 -23.20
CA ARG A 589 -15.79 -6.42 -23.10
C ARG A 589 -16.30 -6.35 -21.67
N PHE A 590 -16.24 -7.47 -20.94
CA PHE A 590 -16.60 -7.48 -19.52
C PHE A 590 -15.70 -6.54 -18.71
N HIS A 591 -14.39 -6.57 -18.91
CA HIS A 591 -13.45 -5.71 -18.20
C HIS A 591 -13.53 -4.23 -18.59
N LYS A 592 -13.92 -3.92 -19.83
CA LYS A 592 -14.12 -2.56 -20.33
C LYS A 592 -15.56 -2.04 -20.19
N ARG A 593 -16.43 -2.79 -19.50
CA ARG A 593 -17.80 -2.33 -19.21
C ARG A 593 -17.79 -0.99 -18.48
N GLU A 594 -18.91 -0.27 -18.52
CA GLU A 594 -19.09 0.96 -17.75
C GLU A 594 -18.90 0.70 -16.24
N ARG A 595 -18.39 1.69 -15.51
CA ARG A 595 -18.29 1.60 -14.05
C ARG A 595 -19.70 1.62 -13.46
N VAL A 596 -20.00 0.64 -12.61
CA VAL A 596 -21.28 0.55 -11.90
C VAL A 596 -21.05 0.96 -10.45
N ARG A 597 -22.08 1.54 -9.83
CA ARG A 597 -22.09 1.90 -8.40
C ARG A 597 -23.19 1.12 -7.70
N ASN A 598 -22.94 0.71 -6.46
CA ASN A 598 -23.96 0.11 -5.61
C ASN A 598 -24.90 1.21 -5.09
N ARG A 599 -26.08 1.35 -5.72
CA ARG A 599 -27.14 2.28 -5.34
C ARG A 599 -28.31 1.61 -4.61
N ASN A 600 -28.11 0.41 -4.09
CA ASN A 600 -29.15 -0.27 -3.33
C ASN A 600 -29.47 0.49 -2.04
N THR A 601 -30.74 0.48 -1.65
CA THR A 601 -31.25 1.17 -0.46
C THR A 601 -31.61 0.22 0.67
N VAL A 602 -31.63 -1.09 0.42
CA VAL A 602 -31.93 -2.11 1.44
C VAL A 602 -30.74 -2.19 2.39
N ASP A 603 -30.96 -1.86 3.66
CA ASP A 603 -29.91 -1.91 4.67
C ASP A 603 -29.37 -3.35 4.82
N GLN A 604 -28.10 -3.45 5.19
CA GLN A 604 -27.50 -4.73 5.55
C GLN A 604 -28.13 -5.24 6.84
N ASP A 605 -28.07 -6.56 7.01
CA ASP A 605 -28.65 -7.25 8.16
C ASP A 605 -28.05 -6.73 9.49
N PRO A 606 -28.86 -6.09 10.35
CA PRO A 606 -28.37 -5.48 11.58
C PRO A 606 -27.86 -6.50 12.58
N ASP A 607 -28.47 -7.69 12.65
CA ASP A 607 -28.05 -8.74 13.58
C ASP A 607 -26.65 -9.24 13.20
N VAL A 608 -26.38 -9.39 11.90
CA VAL A 608 -25.03 -9.73 11.41
C VAL A 608 -24.04 -8.61 11.70
N LEU A 609 -24.41 -7.34 11.52
CA LEU A 609 -23.50 -6.22 11.83
C LEU A 609 -23.16 -6.14 13.32
N ASP A 610 -24.15 -6.34 14.20
CA ASP A 610 -23.96 -6.34 15.66
C ASP A 610 -23.06 -7.52 16.10
N GLU A 611 -23.30 -8.70 15.53
CA GLU A 611 -22.51 -9.91 15.71
C GLU A 611 -21.03 -9.65 15.33
N LEU A 612 -20.78 -9.14 14.13
CA LEU A 612 -19.45 -8.78 13.64
C LEU A 612 -18.75 -7.71 14.50
N ALA A 613 -19.50 -6.68 14.92
CA ALA A 613 -19.01 -5.60 15.80
C ALA A 613 -18.63 -6.11 17.20
N SER A 614 -19.32 -7.15 17.68
CA SER A 614 -19.08 -7.73 19.00
C SER A 614 -17.75 -8.49 19.10
N ARG A 615 -17.09 -8.77 17.97
CA ARG A 615 -15.86 -9.58 17.91
C ARG A 615 -14.66 -8.88 17.29
N SER A 616 -14.79 -7.66 16.78
CA SER A 616 -13.70 -6.99 16.08
C SER A 616 -13.81 -5.47 16.05
N CYS A 617 -12.70 -4.82 15.68
CA CYS A 617 -12.65 -3.40 15.36
C CYS A 617 -11.98 -3.17 14.01
N ILE A 618 -12.19 -1.98 13.45
CA ILE A 618 -11.61 -1.58 12.18
C ILE A 618 -10.51 -0.56 12.45
N MET A 619 -9.31 -0.87 11.98
CA MET A 619 -8.19 0.06 11.90
C MET A 619 -8.11 0.65 10.50
N ARG A 620 -7.89 1.96 10.43
CA ARG A 620 -7.72 2.73 9.19
C ARG A 620 -6.43 3.52 9.28
N THR A 621 -5.75 3.64 8.15
CA THR A 621 -4.56 4.47 8.02
C THR A 621 -4.74 5.44 6.87
N TYR A 622 -4.29 6.67 7.09
CA TYR A 622 -4.39 7.80 6.16
C TYR A 622 -2.99 8.27 5.75
N GLU A 623 -2.87 9.48 5.25
CA GLU A 623 -1.56 10.10 4.96
C GLU A 623 -0.70 10.19 6.23
N TYR A 624 -1.29 10.70 7.31
CA TYR A 624 -0.58 10.94 8.58
C TYR A 624 -1.26 10.30 9.79
N ASP A 625 -2.51 9.84 9.68
CA ASP A 625 -3.28 9.42 10.87
C ASP A 625 -3.49 7.90 10.89
N ILE A 626 -3.52 7.34 12.10
CA ILE A 626 -4.00 5.98 12.36
C ILE A 626 -5.26 6.09 13.22
N GLU A 627 -6.35 5.48 12.80
CA GLU A 627 -7.62 5.44 13.52
C GLU A 627 -8.03 4.00 13.82
N LEU A 628 -8.50 3.74 15.03
CA LEU A 628 -9.18 2.51 15.43
C LEU A 628 -10.61 2.83 15.88
N ARG A 629 -11.57 2.09 15.34
CA ARG A 629 -12.99 2.31 15.60
C ARG A 629 -13.76 0.99 15.67
N SER A 630 -14.69 0.91 16.62
CA SER A 630 -15.78 -0.08 16.57
C SER A 630 -16.95 0.49 15.75
N ILE A 631 -17.62 -0.35 14.97
CA ILE A 631 -18.87 0.05 14.33
C ILE A 631 -20.04 0.12 15.33
N ASN A 632 -19.91 -0.54 16.49
CA ASN A 632 -20.89 -0.44 17.56
C ASN A 632 -20.70 0.89 18.30
N MET A 633 -21.69 1.78 18.21
CA MET A 633 -21.66 3.10 18.85
C MET A 633 -21.55 3.02 20.39
N ASP A 634 -21.97 1.92 21.00
CA ASP A 634 -21.88 1.71 22.46
C ASP A 634 -20.47 1.38 22.95
N ASP A 635 -19.55 1.03 22.05
CA ASP A 635 -18.15 0.75 22.37
C ASP A 635 -17.33 2.02 22.65
N GLY A 636 -17.94 3.19 22.41
CA GLY A 636 -17.43 4.48 22.82
C GLY A 636 -16.70 5.22 21.70
N ALA A 637 -15.71 6.02 22.10
CA ALA A 637 -15.00 6.91 21.19
C ALA A 637 -14.03 6.15 20.27
N ALA A 638 -13.85 6.65 19.03
CA ALA A 638 -12.76 6.20 18.17
C ALA A 638 -11.41 6.65 18.74
N VAL A 639 -10.38 5.84 18.60
CA VAL A 639 -9.02 6.18 19.06
C VAL A 639 -8.19 6.56 17.83
N VAL A 640 -7.53 7.72 17.88
CA VAL A 640 -6.75 8.24 16.76
C VAL A 640 -5.37 8.64 17.25
N CYS A 641 -4.35 8.34 16.45
CA CYS A 641 -3.01 8.90 16.61
C CYS A 641 -2.66 9.67 15.35
N ARG A 642 -2.57 11.01 15.48
CA ARG A 642 -2.10 11.90 14.42
C ARG A 642 -0.58 11.86 14.32
N ASP A 643 -0.10 11.83 13.09
CA ASP A 643 1.31 11.99 12.71
C ASP A 643 2.31 11.13 13.53
N PRO A 644 2.12 9.79 13.59
CA PRO A 644 2.95 8.90 14.39
C PRO A 644 4.37 8.74 13.86
N ILE A 645 4.65 9.25 12.66
CA ILE A 645 5.95 9.15 12.00
C ILE A 645 6.66 10.50 11.84
N ASN A 646 5.96 11.62 12.10
CA ASN A 646 6.42 13.01 12.03
C ASN A 646 7.35 13.30 10.85
N PHE A 647 6.74 13.73 9.75
CA PHE A 647 7.38 14.09 8.49
C PHE A 647 7.64 15.60 8.43
N ASP A 648 8.89 15.99 8.15
CA ASP A 648 9.26 17.38 7.83
C ASP A 648 9.35 17.54 6.29
N PRO A 649 8.37 18.20 5.64
CA PRO A 649 8.36 18.39 4.20
C PRO A 649 9.53 19.24 3.68
N ALA A 650 10.06 20.14 4.50
CA ALA A 650 11.14 21.05 4.10
C ALA A 650 12.45 20.30 3.85
N GLN A 651 12.64 19.14 4.48
CA GLN A 651 13.86 18.35 4.34
C GLN A 651 13.85 17.41 3.14
N ASN A 652 12.71 17.13 2.50
CA ASN A 652 12.59 16.04 1.52
C ASN A 652 11.57 16.30 0.39
N MET A 653 11.80 17.34 -0.41
CA MET A 653 10.92 17.73 -1.53
C MET A 653 10.69 16.59 -2.55
N PHE A 654 11.66 15.69 -2.73
CA PHE A 654 11.54 14.53 -3.64
C PHE A 654 10.68 13.38 -3.08
N MET A 655 10.18 13.47 -1.84
CA MET A 655 9.37 12.43 -1.16
C MET A 655 7.92 12.83 -0.87
N GLN A 656 7.39 13.90 -1.49
CA GLN A 656 6.01 14.35 -1.25
C GLN A 656 4.94 13.25 -1.46
N HIS A 657 5.17 12.35 -2.42
CA HIS A 657 4.26 11.23 -2.68
C HIS A 657 4.42 10.03 -1.73
N ALA A 658 5.37 10.12 -0.80
CA ALA A 658 5.69 9.08 0.17
C ALA A 658 4.93 9.27 1.50
N GLU A 659 4.17 10.35 1.64
CA GLU A 659 3.36 10.72 2.80
C GLU A 659 2.09 9.86 2.93
N ARG A 660 2.28 8.56 3.06
CA ARG A 660 1.18 7.59 3.10
C ARG A 660 1.50 6.39 3.97
N LEU A 661 0.64 6.12 4.94
CA LEU A 661 0.67 4.91 5.75
C LEU A 661 0.00 3.76 4.98
N ASN A 662 0.61 3.33 3.87
CA ASN A 662 -0.02 2.40 2.93
C ASN A 662 0.30 0.92 3.17
N MET A 663 1.33 0.62 3.95
CA MET A 663 1.75 -0.77 4.19
C MET A 663 1.25 -1.22 5.56
N ILE A 664 0.28 -2.14 5.61
CA ILE A 664 -0.28 -2.65 6.86
C ILE A 664 -0.14 -4.17 6.93
N ILE A 665 0.44 -4.68 8.02
CA ILE A 665 0.58 -6.11 8.29
C ILE A 665 0.09 -6.39 9.70
N HIS A 666 -0.88 -7.30 9.84
CA HIS A 666 -1.36 -7.80 11.12
C HIS A 666 -0.61 -9.09 11.49
N VAL A 667 -0.06 -9.15 12.71
CA VAL A 667 0.62 -10.31 13.29
C VAL A 667 -0.14 -10.73 14.55
N PRO A 668 -1.20 -11.54 14.42
CA PRO A 668 -2.09 -11.89 15.54
C PRO A 668 -1.32 -12.49 16.72
N GLU A 669 -0.29 -13.29 16.44
CA GLU A 669 0.40 -14.05 17.49
C GLU A 669 1.36 -13.21 18.34
N LEU A 670 1.60 -11.96 17.92
CA LEU A 670 2.28 -10.96 18.73
C LEU A 670 1.32 -9.86 19.22
N SER A 671 0.01 -9.94 18.93
CA SER A 671 -0.94 -8.84 19.15
C SER A 671 -0.39 -7.52 18.59
N LEU A 672 0.07 -7.55 17.34
CA LEU A 672 0.85 -6.48 16.72
C LEU A 672 0.27 -6.12 15.36
N VAL A 673 0.15 -4.82 15.09
CA VAL A 673 -0.03 -4.31 13.74
C VAL A 673 1.21 -3.47 13.38
N VAL A 674 1.76 -3.76 12.22
CA VAL A 674 2.92 -3.05 11.65
C VAL A 674 2.41 -2.14 10.56
N VAL A 675 2.65 -0.84 10.69
CA VAL A 675 2.20 0.17 9.73
C VAL A 675 3.42 0.89 9.16
N GLY A 676 3.74 0.62 7.91
CA GLY A 676 4.83 1.26 7.17
C GLY A 676 4.35 2.47 6.40
N SER A 677 5.17 3.52 6.42
CA SER A 677 5.03 4.67 5.55
C SER A 677 6.12 4.68 4.49
N ALA A 678 5.74 5.07 3.28
CA ALA A 678 6.69 5.23 2.19
C ALA A 678 7.77 6.28 2.50
N ILE A 679 7.63 7.15 3.51
CA ILE A 679 8.70 8.07 3.95
C ILE A 679 9.95 7.36 4.51
N GLY A 680 9.87 6.05 4.80
CA GLY A 680 11.02 5.29 5.33
C GLY A 680 10.92 4.90 6.81
N ARG A 681 9.76 5.09 7.45
CA ARG A 681 9.51 4.73 8.86
C ARG A 681 8.33 3.77 8.99
N VAL A 682 8.34 3.00 10.07
CA VAL A 682 7.37 1.96 10.40
C VAL A 682 6.95 2.09 11.86
N VAL A 683 5.65 2.07 12.11
CA VAL A 683 5.04 2.08 13.43
C VAL A 683 4.75 0.63 13.85
N LEU A 684 5.20 0.24 15.04
CA LEU A 684 4.83 -1.00 15.71
C LEU A 684 3.79 -0.68 16.78
N LEU A 685 2.53 -1.08 16.55
CA LEU A 685 1.42 -0.76 17.43
C LEU A 685 0.75 -2.01 18.01
N THR A 686 0.38 -1.93 19.27
CA THR A 686 -0.32 -3.00 19.98
C THR A 686 -1.79 -2.63 20.15
N PRO A 687 -2.74 -3.40 19.54
CA PRO A 687 -4.15 -3.27 19.83
C PRO A 687 -4.44 -3.68 21.28
N THR A 688 -5.29 -2.93 21.96
CA THR A 688 -5.56 -3.05 23.40
C THR A 688 -7.04 -2.93 23.70
N ARG A 689 -7.54 -3.76 24.61
CA ARG A 689 -8.96 -3.78 24.99
C ARG A 689 -9.07 -3.76 26.49
N THR A 690 -9.96 -2.93 27.01
CA THR A 690 -10.18 -2.87 28.45
C THR A 690 -10.72 -4.19 29.00
N ALA A 691 -10.20 -4.61 30.15
CA ALA A 691 -10.74 -5.74 30.90
C ALA A 691 -12.09 -5.41 31.59
N TYR A 692 -12.50 -4.13 31.64
CA TYR A 692 -13.73 -3.70 32.29
C TYR A 692 -14.95 -3.79 31.35
N PRO A 693 -16.02 -4.53 31.71
CA PRO A 693 -17.21 -4.68 30.85
C PRO A 693 -17.88 -3.37 30.44
N HIS A 694 -17.75 -2.33 31.27
CA HIS A 694 -18.38 -1.03 31.05
C HIS A 694 -17.53 -0.02 30.28
N GLY A 695 -16.35 -0.42 29.79
CA GLY A 695 -15.36 0.48 29.22
C GLY A 695 -14.51 1.17 30.28
N LEU A 696 -13.32 1.63 29.90
CA LEU A 696 -12.56 2.58 30.71
C LEU A 696 -13.22 3.97 30.54
N ARG A 697 -13.52 4.63 31.65
CA ARG A 697 -14.22 5.92 31.68
C ARG A 697 -13.30 6.97 32.28
N GLY A 698 -13.23 8.13 31.64
CA GLY A 698 -12.66 9.34 32.25
C GLY A 698 -13.66 10.49 32.14
N GLU A 699 -13.25 11.71 32.49
CA GLU A 699 -14.09 12.89 32.29
C GLU A 699 -14.45 13.01 30.81
N GLY A 700 -15.73 12.92 30.41
CA GLY A 700 -16.17 13.17 29.03
C GLY A 700 -16.00 12.04 28.01
N PHE A 701 -15.22 10.98 28.26
CA PHE A 701 -15.04 9.85 27.33
C PHE A 701 -15.33 8.47 27.95
N LYS A 702 -15.66 7.53 27.06
CA LYS A 702 -15.75 6.09 27.30
C LYS A 702 -15.04 5.42 26.13
N VAL A 703 -14.07 4.55 26.42
CA VAL A 703 -13.35 3.79 25.41
C VAL A 703 -13.27 2.34 25.85
N LYS A 704 -13.69 1.41 24.97
CA LYS A 704 -13.49 -0.03 25.19
C LYS A 704 -12.24 -0.57 24.51
N ASN A 705 -11.96 -0.07 23.30
CA ASN A 705 -10.89 -0.56 22.44
C ASN A 705 -9.96 0.60 22.11
N GLY A 706 -8.66 0.36 22.16
CA GLY A 706 -7.62 1.32 21.83
C GLY A 706 -6.43 0.63 21.20
N PHE A 707 -5.35 1.40 21.08
CA PHE A 707 -4.04 0.89 20.76
C PHE A 707 -3.00 1.78 21.43
N ARG A 708 -1.79 1.26 21.57
CA ARG A 708 -0.60 2.04 21.89
C ARG A 708 0.48 1.80 20.85
N ILE A 709 1.31 2.81 20.61
CA ILE A 709 2.50 2.67 19.78
C ILE A 709 3.64 2.25 20.70
N ASP A 710 4.23 1.08 20.45
CA ASP A 710 5.35 0.59 21.26
C ASP A 710 6.69 1.08 20.68
N TRP A 711 6.81 1.13 19.35
CA TRP A 711 8.04 1.54 18.66
C TRP A 711 7.76 2.26 17.33
N VAL A 712 8.69 3.15 16.96
CA VAL A 712 8.84 3.66 15.58
C VAL A 712 10.24 3.29 15.10
N LEU A 713 10.31 2.58 13.98
CA LEU A 713 11.53 2.08 13.37
C LEU A 713 11.78 2.73 12.01
N PRO A 714 13.03 3.00 11.62
CA PRO A 714 14.24 2.92 12.43
C PRO A 714 14.19 3.83 13.65
N THR A 715 14.86 3.44 14.74
CA THR A 715 14.86 4.25 15.96
C THR A 715 15.70 5.51 15.78
N ARG A 716 15.58 6.49 16.68
CA ARG A 716 16.45 7.68 16.71
C ARG A 716 17.93 7.32 16.65
N ALA A 717 18.35 6.36 17.48
CA ALA A 717 19.74 5.90 17.51
C ALA A 717 20.16 5.23 16.18
N ASP A 718 19.24 4.57 15.47
CA ASP A 718 19.52 4.02 14.14
C ASP A 718 19.64 5.12 13.08
N GLU A 719 18.81 6.16 13.15
CA GLU A 719 18.88 7.32 12.25
C GLU A 719 20.13 8.18 12.50
N GLU A 720 20.46 8.47 13.76
CA GLU A 720 21.69 9.17 14.16
C GLU A 720 22.95 8.38 13.76
N ALA A 721 22.87 7.05 13.74
CA ALA A 721 23.93 6.18 13.22
C ALA A 721 23.96 6.07 11.67
N GLY A 722 23.12 6.81 10.95
CA GLY A 722 23.07 6.83 9.49
C GLY A 722 22.54 5.54 8.84
N LYS A 723 21.85 4.68 9.61
CA LYS A 723 21.34 3.40 9.09
C LYS A 723 20.18 3.59 8.12
N ARG A 724 19.25 4.50 8.44
CA ARG A 724 18.13 4.84 7.56
C ARG A 724 18.67 5.61 6.34
N PRO A 725 18.43 5.14 5.10
CA PRO A 725 18.80 5.90 3.92
C PRO A 725 17.81 7.05 3.70
N ASN A 726 18.25 8.12 3.02
CA ASN A 726 17.35 9.19 2.58
C ASN A 726 16.60 8.79 1.29
N ARG A 727 15.84 7.69 1.36
CA ARG A 727 15.07 7.12 0.26
C ARG A 727 13.76 6.55 0.79
N SER A 728 12.74 6.54 -0.07
CA SER A 728 11.44 6.00 0.30
C SER A 728 11.51 4.51 0.66
N LEU A 729 10.58 4.06 1.49
CA LEU A 729 10.37 2.64 1.76
C LEU A 729 9.73 1.99 0.54
N TYR A 730 10.32 0.89 0.09
CA TYR A 730 9.83 0.07 -1.03
C TYR A 730 8.82 -0.99 -0.58
N GLY A 731 9.02 -1.53 0.62
CA GLY A 731 8.13 -2.49 1.23
C GLY A 731 8.54 -2.88 2.65
N ILE A 732 7.59 -3.46 3.36
CA ILE A 732 7.82 -4.12 4.64
C ILE A 732 7.43 -5.60 4.53
N ALA A 733 8.16 -6.44 5.25
CA ALA A 733 7.81 -7.85 5.35
C ALA A 733 8.02 -8.34 6.79
N VAL A 734 7.07 -9.14 7.28
CA VAL A 734 7.15 -9.78 8.60
C VAL A 734 6.94 -11.27 8.46
N GLY A 735 7.77 -12.08 9.10
CA GLY A 735 7.60 -13.53 9.12
C GLY A 735 8.37 -14.19 10.26
N PRO A 736 8.10 -15.47 10.58
CA PRO A 736 8.79 -16.16 11.66
C PRO A 736 10.29 -16.31 11.38
N VAL A 737 11.10 -16.31 12.43
CA VAL A 737 12.51 -16.69 12.33
C VAL A 737 12.62 -18.21 12.17
N GLN A 738 13.51 -18.68 11.28
CA GLN A 738 13.74 -20.11 11.07
C GLN A 738 14.35 -20.75 12.32
N GLU A 739 13.78 -21.88 12.75
CA GLU A 739 14.25 -22.62 13.91
C GLU A 739 15.48 -23.49 13.60
N ALA A 740 16.33 -23.67 14.61
CA ALA A 740 17.48 -24.55 14.51
C ALA A 740 17.03 -25.99 14.22
N GLY A 741 17.61 -26.59 13.17
CA GLY A 741 17.29 -27.96 12.76
C GLY A 741 16.07 -28.10 11.85
N ALA A 742 15.42 -27.01 11.44
CA ALA A 742 14.36 -27.07 10.43
C ALA A 742 14.94 -27.55 9.07
N PRO A 743 14.32 -28.55 8.41
CA PRO A 743 14.84 -29.10 7.17
C PRO A 743 14.52 -28.19 5.98
N GLY A 744 15.51 -28.01 5.08
CA GLY A 744 15.33 -27.26 3.84
C GLY A 744 14.82 -25.84 4.10
N CYS A 745 13.88 -25.40 3.27
CA CYS A 745 13.23 -24.11 3.37
C CYS A 745 12.17 -24.03 4.47
N LEU A 746 11.83 -25.09 5.22
CA LEU A 746 10.82 -24.97 6.27
C LEU A 746 11.30 -24.08 7.41
N LEU A 747 10.40 -23.24 7.95
CA LEU A 747 10.71 -22.42 9.13
C LEU A 747 10.81 -23.28 10.41
N ARG A 748 10.12 -24.42 10.42
CA ARG A 748 10.07 -25.38 11.52
C ARG A 748 9.82 -26.78 10.97
N ALA A 749 10.31 -27.81 11.67
CA ALA A 749 10.00 -29.21 11.36
C ALA A 749 8.50 -29.53 11.53
N ASP A 750 7.93 -30.30 10.61
CA ASP A 750 6.52 -30.72 10.70
C ASP A 750 6.25 -31.47 12.02
N GLY A 751 5.21 -31.05 12.74
CA GLY A 751 4.80 -31.66 14.01
C GLY A 751 5.59 -31.22 15.25
N ALA A 752 6.56 -30.30 15.12
CA ALA A 752 7.23 -29.72 16.28
C ALA A 752 6.25 -28.87 17.13
N ALA A 753 6.46 -28.89 18.45
CA ALA A 753 5.60 -28.17 19.40
C ALA A 753 5.55 -26.66 19.09
N ALA A 754 4.40 -26.04 19.33
CA ALA A 754 4.27 -24.59 19.21
C ALA A 754 5.31 -23.89 20.10
N PRO A 755 5.93 -22.78 19.64
CA PRO A 755 6.91 -22.10 20.46
C PRO A 755 6.16 -21.47 21.64
N SER A 756 6.80 -21.36 22.80
CA SER A 756 6.24 -20.50 23.84
C SER A 756 6.18 -19.06 23.34
N PRO A 757 5.24 -18.23 23.83
CA PRO A 757 5.19 -16.80 23.47
C PRO A 757 6.54 -16.09 23.63
N ALA A 758 7.30 -16.44 24.66
CA ALA A 758 8.64 -15.90 24.94
C ALA A 758 9.72 -16.30 23.91
N THR A 759 9.55 -17.44 23.22
CA THR A 759 10.51 -17.96 22.24
C THR A 759 10.08 -17.70 20.80
N ARG A 760 8.85 -17.22 20.59
CA ARG A 760 8.34 -16.91 19.26
C ARG A 760 8.95 -15.59 18.78
N ARG A 761 9.90 -15.70 17.85
CA ARG A 761 10.57 -14.57 17.19
C ARG A 761 10.06 -14.42 15.76
N TYR A 762 9.84 -13.18 15.38
CA TYR A 762 9.58 -12.79 14.00
C TYR A 762 10.70 -11.87 13.55
N ARG A 763 10.97 -11.86 12.25
CA ARG A 763 11.81 -10.84 11.63
C ARG A 763 10.93 -9.83 10.94
N LEU A 764 11.31 -8.56 11.07
CA LEU A 764 10.76 -7.44 10.33
C LEU A 764 11.86 -6.89 9.41
N MET A 765 11.60 -6.87 8.11
CA MET A 765 12.51 -6.38 7.09
C MET A 765 11.93 -5.14 6.42
N LEU A 766 12.66 -4.02 6.51
CA LEU A 766 12.35 -2.75 5.84
C LEU A 766 13.25 -2.66 4.60
N HIS A 767 12.64 -2.67 3.42
CA HIS A 767 13.36 -2.59 2.16
C HIS A 767 13.22 -1.18 1.59
N TYR A 768 14.32 -0.50 1.36
CA TYR A 768 14.38 0.86 0.83
C TYR A 768 14.69 0.88 -0.66
N ARG A 769 14.48 2.04 -1.28
CA ARG A 769 14.60 2.18 -2.74
C ARG A 769 16.03 2.25 -3.29
N ASP A 770 17.00 2.47 -2.42
CA ASP A 770 18.42 2.22 -2.70
C ASP A 770 18.79 0.74 -2.53
N HIS A 771 17.80 -0.17 -2.45
CA HIS A 771 17.94 -1.60 -2.14
C HIS A 771 18.57 -1.91 -0.77
N ARG A 772 18.72 -0.91 0.11
CA ARG A 772 19.14 -1.16 1.49
C ARG A 772 18.04 -1.90 2.23
N ILE A 773 18.43 -2.84 3.08
CA ILE A 773 17.51 -3.60 3.92
C ILE A 773 17.91 -3.43 5.38
N LEU A 774 16.96 -2.96 6.19
CA LEU A 774 17.08 -2.94 7.64
C LEU A 774 16.28 -4.11 8.21
N SER A 775 16.94 -4.98 8.97
CA SER A 775 16.34 -6.16 9.58
C SER A 775 16.34 -6.05 11.10
N TYR A 776 15.20 -6.40 11.70
CA TYR A 776 14.97 -6.41 13.14
C TYR A 776 14.38 -7.76 13.53
N ASP A 777 14.78 -8.30 14.68
CA ASP A 777 14.04 -9.38 15.32
C ASP A 777 13.03 -8.77 16.28
N ILE A 778 11.79 -9.25 16.26
CA ILE A 778 10.71 -8.77 17.12
C ILE A 778 10.04 -9.95 17.84
N GLY A 779 9.54 -9.70 19.03
CA GLY A 779 8.79 -10.67 19.81
C GLY A 779 8.23 -10.04 21.09
N ARG A 780 7.51 -10.83 21.88
CA ARG A 780 7.05 -10.40 23.20
C ARG A 780 7.99 -10.91 24.30
N ASP A 781 7.93 -10.28 25.46
CA ASP A 781 8.56 -10.78 26.68
C ASP A 781 7.89 -12.08 27.20
N GLU A 782 8.40 -12.61 28.32
CA GLU A 782 7.87 -13.85 28.91
C GLU A 782 6.40 -13.76 29.35
N LYS A 783 5.92 -12.55 29.64
CA LYS A 783 4.54 -12.31 30.06
C LYS A 783 3.59 -12.03 28.90
N GLY A 784 4.12 -11.77 27.70
CA GLY A 784 3.31 -11.35 26.55
C GLY A 784 2.91 -9.87 26.60
N GLU A 785 3.48 -9.07 27.49
CA GLU A 785 3.03 -7.69 27.76
C GLU A 785 3.77 -6.69 26.87
N HIS A 786 5.10 -6.71 26.90
CA HIS A 786 5.93 -5.73 26.21
C HIS A 786 6.46 -6.25 24.88
N LEU A 787 6.40 -5.41 23.85
CA LEU A 787 7.01 -5.68 22.55
C LEU A 787 8.52 -5.37 22.62
N LEU A 788 9.31 -6.36 22.23
CA LEU A 788 10.76 -6.32 22.26
C LEU A 788 11.32 -6.32 20.83
N VAL A 789 12.39 -5.57 20.62
CA VAL A 789 13.17 -5.49 19.37
C VAL A 789 14.60 -5.95 19.68
N PHE A 790 15.10 -6.98 18.98
CA PHE A 790 16.37 -7.72 19.20
C PHE A 790 17.34 -7.68 18.00
#